data_AF-A0A671PR87-F1
#
_entry.id   AF-A0A671PR87-F1
#
_cell.length_a   1.000
_cell.length_b   1.000
_cell.length_c   1.000
_cell.angle_alpha   90.00
_cell.angle_beta   90.00
_cell.angle_gamma   90.00
#
_symmetry.space_group_name_H-M   'P 1'
#
loop_
_entity.id
_entity.type
_entity.pdbx_description
1 polymer ?
#
loop_
_entity_poly.entity_id
_entity_poly.type
_entity_poly.pdbx_seq_one_letter_code
_entity_poly.pdbx_strand_id
1 'polypeptide(L)'
;MVLSCLFRLHGLFVASHPWEVILGTVAVTMCLMSMNAFATNDQICGWNHQCPKVQEKILSGDMNILTITRCVAIIYIYFQFKNLRQLGSKYILGIAGLFTIFSSFVFGTVVVQFLGKELTGLNEALPFFLLLIDLSKACTLAKFALSSNSQEEVRENIAKGMAILGPTFTLDAVVECLVIGVGTMSGVRQLEIMCCFGCMSVLANYFAFMTFFPACVSLVLELSRESREGRPIWQLNHFARVLEEEEGNKPNPVTQKVKMIMSLGLALVHARSRLVTESPTHNMSSSDVVLPAPNMESDRTMSSVDLEQVITLSLALLLAAKYVFFEQAETESSLSIKSHVATPNCFLTNRRGGEECCQRDLAPPKADKTDQEPDGNSEEEKNDELQSHQSRPVDECLMILKDPKRGARCLTNAEVMALVECRGILGYRLEAVMESPERGVAIRREMLSAKLPEASALENLPYRHYDYSKVIGTNCENVIGYVPVPVGVAGPLLLDGKEFHVPMATTEGCLVASTNRGCRAVTLSGGVSSRVLADGMTRGPVVQMPSACRAAEVKGWLESPEGFSAIKQAFDHTSRFARLDRLQASLAGRNLYIRFQSQTGDAMGMNMLSKGTEQALSRLQERYPDMRLLAVSGNYCTDKKPAAVNWIHGRGKSTVCEAVILARVVGEVLKSSTAALVELNISKNLVGSAMAGSIGGFNAHAANIVTAIYIACGQDPAQTVGSSNCITLMESVGTDGEDLYLSCTMPSLELGTVGGGTGLPAQHACLQMLGVHGSSDQCPGENSRTLARIVCATVLAGELSLMAALSAGHLVKSHMTHNRSKANLRETEPQPNEAS
;
A
#
# COMPACT_ATOMS: atom_id res chain seq x y z
N MET A 1 2.75 48.56 -8.91
CA MET A 1 1.60 48.67 -9.85
C MET A 1 1.97 48.27 -11.27
N VAL A 2 3.01 48.85 -11.88
CA VAL A 2 3.40 48.54 -13.27
C VAL A 2 3.78 47.05 -13.48
N LEU A 3 4.58 46.48 -12.57
CA LEU A 3 5.03 45.09 -12.69
C LEU A 3 3.89 44.06 -12.59
N SER A 4 2.96 44.24 -11.65
CA SER A 4 1.77 43.38 -11.53
C SER A 4 0.86 43.48 -12.76
N CYS A 5 0.80 44.65 -13.43
CA CYS A 5 0.06 44.81 -14.68
C CYS A 5 0.67 43.99 -15.82
N LEU A 6 2.01 43.97 -15.93
CA LEU A 6 2.72 43.16 -16.93
C LEU A 6 2.49 41.66 -16.71
N PHE A 7 2.59 41.18 -15.47
CA PHE A 7 2.30 39.77 -15.16
C PHE A 7 0.83 39.40 -15.38
N ARG A 8 -0.11 40.33 -15.16
CA ARG A 8 -1.52 40.13 -15.50
C ARG A 8 -1.72 39.96 -17.00
N LEU A 9 -1.13 40.85 -17.82
CA LEU A 9 -1.22 40.77 -19.28
C LEU A 9 -0.59 39.47 -19.81
N HIS A 10 0.57 39.08 -19.27
CA HIS A 10 1.22 37.81 -19.60
C HIS A 10 0.35 36.61 -19.22
N GLY A 11 -0.20 36.59 -18.00
CA GLY A 11 -1.09 35.51 -17.54
C GLY A 11 -2.35 35.40 -18.40
N LEU A 12 -2.93 36.53 -18.82
CA LEU A 12 -4.08 36.55 -19.71
C LEU A 12 -3.73 36.00 -21.10
N PHE A 13 -2.58 36.37 -21.66
CA PHE A 13 -2.10 35.83 -22.94
C PHE A 13 -1.94 34.30 -22.89
N VAL A 14 -1.26 33.80 -21.85
CA VAL A 14 -1.02 32.37 -21.63
C VAL A 14 -2.32 31.58 -21.44
N ALA A 15 -3.27 32.14 -20.70
CA ALA A 15 -4.56 31.48 -20.44
C ALA A 15 -5.52 31.52 -21.65
N SER A 16 -5.39 32.52 -22.52
CA SER A 16 -6.29 32.70 -23.69
C SER A 16 -5.90 31.86 -24.90
N HIS A 17 -4.62 31.51 -25.04
CA HIS A 17 -4.08 30.71 -26.15
C HIS A 17 -3.33 29.47 -25.63
N PRO A 18 -4.02 28.55 -24.91
CA PRO A 18 -3.35 27.48 -24.20
C PRO A 18 -2.67 26.49 -25.15
N TRP A 19 -3.29 26.18 -26.30
CA TRP A 19 -2.74 25.25 -27.29
C TRP A 19 -1.46 25.80 -27.94
N GLU A 20 -1.49 27.06 -28.36
CA GLU A 20 -0.37 27.74 -29.01
C GLU A 20 0.82 27.88 -28.06
N VAL A 21 0.54 28.19 -26.79
CA VAL A 21 1.59 28.33 -25.78
C VAL A 21 2.18 26.97 -25.41
N ILE A 22 1.36 25.91 -25.24
CA ILE A 22 1.87 24.57 -24.95
C ILE A 22 2.71 24.05 -26.11
N LEU A 23 2.18 24.11 -27.34
CA LEU A 23 2.90 23.65 -28.55
C LEU A 23 4.15 24.48 -28.79
N GLY A 24 4.08 25.81 -28.63
CA GLY A 24 5.23 26.70 -28.78
C GLY A 24 6.31 26.41 -27.73
N THR A 25 5.94 26.20 -26.47
CA THR A 25 6.89 25.91 -25.39
C THR A 25 7.57 24.55 -25.61
N VAL A 26 6.80 23.51 -25.94
CA VAL A 26 7.33 22.17 -26.25
C VAL A 26 8.24 22.21 -27.48
N ALA A 27 7.82 22.90 -28.55
CA ALA A 27 8.61 23.04 -29.77
C ALA A 27 9.92 23.79 -29.51
N VAL A 28 9.91 24.88 -28.74
CA VAL A 28 11.14 25.60 -28.36
C VAL A 28 12.07 24.68 -27.54
N THR A 29 11.55 23.93 -26.57
CA THR A 29 12.36 22.97 -25.79
C THR A 29 12.94 21.86 -26.69
N MET A 30 12.17 21.30 -27.62
CA MET A 30 12.64 20.29 -28.57
C MET A 30 13.65 20.84 -29.59
N CYS A 31 13.46 22.07 -30.05
CA CYS A 31 14.40 22.76 -30.94
C CYS A 31 15.74 23.03 -30.24
N LEU A 32 15.71 23.51 -28.98
CA LEU A 32 16.91 23.68 -28.16
C LEU A 32 17.66 22.35 -27.96
N MET A 33 16.93 21.24 -27.76
CA MET A 33 17.52 19.90 -27.70
C MET A 33 18.17 19.49 -29.02
N SER A 34 17.54 19.82 -30.16
CA SER A 34 17.98 19.42 -31.50
C SER A 34 19.16 20.24 -32.03
N MET A 35 19.28 21.53 -31.66
CA MET A 35 20.37 22.39 -32.11
C MET A 35 21.75 21.91 -31.63
N ASN A 36 21.84 21.20 -30.51
CA ASN A 36 23.09 20.58 -30.02
C ASN A 36 23.34 19.16 -30.58
N ALA A 37 22.37 18.55 -31.26
CA ALA A 37 22.59 17.27 -31.93
C ALA A 37 23.40 17.44 -33.24
N PHE A 38 23.35 18.63 -33.85
CA PHE A 38 23.97 18.94 -35.15
C PHE A 38 25.22 19.85 -35.10
N ALA A 39 25.54 20.47 -33.96
CA ALA A 39 26.80 21.18 -33.78
C ALA A 39 27.93 20.18 -33.43
N THR A 40 28.45 19.52 -34.46
CA THR A 40 29.72 18.79 -34.44
C THR A 40 30.87 19.75 -34.79
N ASN A 41 31.97 19.69 -34.02
CA ASN A 41 33.23 20.47 -34.08
C ASN A 41 33.10 21.94 -33.61
N ASP A 42 33.99 22.56 -32.84
CA ASP A 42 35.38 22.30 -32.45
C ASP A 42 35.62 22.74 -30.99
N GLN A 43 36.70 22.23 -30.39
CA GLN A 43 37.24 22.62 -29.07
C GLN A 43 37.30 24.14 -28.86
N ILE A 44 36.81 24.61 -27.70
CA ILE A 44 37.46 25.70 -26.95
C ILE A 44 37.49 25.30 -25.47
N CYS A 45 38.67 24.89 -25.01
CA CYS A 45 39.02 24.85 -23.60
C CYS A 45 39.48 26.26 -23.18
N GLY A 46 38.92 26.78 -22.09
CA GLY A 46 39.35 27.99 -21.37
C GLY A 46 38.20 28.50 -20.51
N TRP A 47 38.29 28.65 -19.19
CA TRP A 47 39.42 29.18 -18.42
C TRP A 47 39.73 28.41 -17.12
N ASN A 48 41.02 28.07 -16.98
CA ASN A 48 41.80 27.80 -15.75
C ASN A 48 41.34 26.73 -14.73
N HIS A 49 41.62 25.46 -15.02
CA HIS A 49 42.75 24.70 -14.47
C HIS A 49 42.78 23.29 -15.09
N GLN A 50 43.98 22.74 -15.27
CA GLN A 50 44.27 21.45 -15.91
C GLN A 50 43.27 20.35 -15.51
N CYS A 51 42.61 19.71 -16.48
CA CYS A 51 42.00 18.39 -16.27
C CYS A 51 42.97 17.31 -16.76
N PRO A 52 43.81 16.72 -15.88
CA PRO A 52 44.30 15.39 -16.15
C PRO A 52 43.09 14.45 -16.22
N LYS A 53 43.07 13.56 -17.22
CA LYS A 53 42.14 12.42 -17.23
C LYS A 53 42.51 11.50 -16.06
N VAL A 54 42.05 11.83 -14.86
CA VAL A 54 42.12 10.94 -13.71
C VAL A 54 40.84 10.14 -13.72
N GLN A 55 40.98 8.86 -14.01
CA GLN A 55 39.97 7.84 -13.70
C GLN A 55 39.87 7.78 -12.16
N GLU A 56 39.12 8.70 -11.55
CA GLU A 56 38.84 8.64 -10.11
C GLU A 56 37.94 7.44 -9.84
N LYS A 57 38.48 6.47 -9.09
CA LYS A 57 37.68 5.46 -8.40
C LYS A 57 36.72 6.22 -7.48
N ILE A 58 35.44 6.23 -7.85
CA ILE A 58 34.35 6.67 -6.97
C ILE A 58 34.49 5.90 -5.64
N LEU A 59 34.88 6.60 -4.59
CA LEU A 59 34.98 6.06 -3.24
C LEU A 59 33.55 5.76 -2.76
N SER A 60 33.34 4.69 -1.99
CA SER A 60 31.99 4.25 -1.56
C SER A 60 31.16 5.30 -0.79
N GLY A 61 31.76 6.43 -0.40
CA GLY A 61 31.10 7.56 0.26
C GLY A 61 30.15 8.35 -0.66
N ASP A 62 30.52 8.61 -1.92
CA ASP A 62 29.69 9.41 -2.85
C ASP A 62 28.39 8.71 -3.23
N MET A 63 28.45 7.38 -3.39
CA MET A 63 27.26 6.56 -3.68
C MET A 63 26.26 6.56 -2.51
N ASN A 64 26.76 6.63 -1.27
CA ASN A 64 25.91 6.71 -0.08
C ASN A 64 25.22 8.07 0.03
N ILE A 65 25.93 9.17 -0.22
CA ILE A 65 25.35 10.53 -0.17
C ILE A 65 24.28 10.71 -1.25
N LEU A 66 24.58 10.32 -2.49
CA LEU A 66 23.60 10.43 -3.58
C LEU A 66 22.35 9.57 -3.33
N THR A 67 22.52 8.40 -2.71
CA THR A 67 21.41 7.53 -2.30
C THR A 67 20.58 8.15 -1.18
N ILE A 68 21.21 8.76 -0.17
CA ILE A 68 20.52 9.48 0.91
C ILE A 68 19.73 10.67 0.35
N THR A 69 20.34 11.50 -0.50
CA THR A 69 19.66 12.64 -1.15
C THR A 69 18.48 12.18 -2.00
N ARG A 70 18.59 11.05 -2.71
CA ARG A 70 17.46 10.42 -3.43
C ARG A 70 16.34 9.98 -2.50
N CYS A 71 16.68 9.32 -1.39
CA CYS A 71 15.67 8.93 -0.40
C CYS A 71 14.94 10.14 0.19
N VAL A 72 15.66 11.22 0.51
CA VAL A 72 15.07 12.47 1.00
C VAL A 72 14.18 13.14 -0.07
N ALA A 73 14.63 13.17 -1.33
CA ALA A 73 13.84 13.71 -2.45
C ALA A 73 12.55 12.90 -2.69
N ILE A 74 12.59 11.57 -2.61
CA ILE A 74 11.40 10.72 -2.75
C ILE A 74 10.43 10.94 -1.58
N ILE A 75 10.95 11.06 -0.35
CA ILE A 75 10.16 11.38 0.84
C ILE A 75 9.50 12.76 0.69
N TYR A 76 10.24 13.77 0.20
CA TYR A 76 9.73 15.11 -0.09
C TYR A 76 8.57 15.08 -1.09
N ILE A 77 8.72 14.38 -2.21
CA ILE A 77 7.65 14.20 -3.20
C ILE A 77 6.44 13.52 -2.55
N TYR A 78 6.65 12.44 -1.81
CA TYR A 78 5.55 11.75 -1.14
C TYR A 78 4.78 12.66 -0.18
N PHE A 79 5.48 13.47 0.63
CA PHE A 79 4.84 14.43 1.54
C PHE A 79 4.11 15.54 0.78
N GLN A 80 4.68 16.08 -0.30
CA GLN A 80 4.00 17.08 -1.12
C GLN A 80 2.73 16.51 -1.77
N PHE A 81 2.79 15.32 -2.36
CA PHE A 81 1.60 14.66 -2.92
C PHE A 81 0.57 14.29 -1.84
N LYS A 82 1.00 13.93 -0.63
CA LYS A 82 0.10 13.69 0.52
C LYS A 82 -0.60 14.97 0.97
N ASN A 83 0.13 16.09 1.09
CA ASN A 83 -0.43 17.39 1.41
C ASN A 83 -1.42 17.85 0.32
N LEU A 84 -1.10 17.58 -0.95
CA LEU A 84 -2.01 17.85 -2.07
C LEU A 84 -3.27 16.98 -2.06
N ARG A 85 -3.16 15.72 -1.62
CA ARG A 85 -4.31 14.80 -1.48
C ARG A 85 -5.28 15.24 -0.37
N GLN A 86 -4.79 15.87 0.69
CA GLN A 86 -5.64 16.45 1.74
C GLN A 86 -6.52 17.61 1.22
N LEU A 87 -6.14 18.26 0.12
CA LEU A 87 -6.89 19.35 -0.51
C LEU A 87 -8.06 18.87 -1.41
N GLY A 88 -8.29 17.56 -1.54
CA GLY A 88 -9.58 16.99 -1.95
C GLY A 88 -9.94 16.99 -3.45
N SER A 89 -9.13 17.57 -4.34
CA SER A 89 -9.43 17.60 -5.79
C SER A 89 -8.55 16.65 -6.61
N LYS A 90 -9.18 15.72 -7.34
CA LYS A 90 -8.50 14.83 -8.32
C LYS A 90 -7.81 15.60 -9.45
N TYR A 91 -8.33 16.79 -9.80
CA TYR A 91 -7.80 17.62 -10.89
C TYR A 91 -6.56 18.40 -10.46
N ILE A 92 -6.52 18.93 -9.24
CA ILE A 92 -5.32 19.59 -8.70
C ILE A 92 -4.15 18.60 -8.65
N LEU A 93 -4.42 17.36 -8.24
CA LEU A 93 -3.43 16.29 -8.19
C LEU A 93 -2.89 15.93 -9.58
N GLY A 94 -3.78 15.83 -10.58
CA GLY A 94 -3.38 15.57 -11.97
C GLY A 94 -2.57 16.71 -12.59
N ILE A 95 -2.97 17.96 -12.35
CA ILE A 95 -2.27 19.16 -12.85
C ILE A 95 -0.88 19.29 -12.20
N ALA A 96 -0.77 19.07 -10.89
CA ALA A 96 0.51 19.07 -10.19
C ALA A 96 1.46 17.97 -10.70
N GLY A 97 0.94 16.75 -10.94
CA GLY A 97 1.72 15.66 -11.52
C GLY A 97 2.23 15.96 -12.93
N LEU A 98 1.36 16.51 -13.80
CA LEU A 98 1.73 16.90 -15.16
C LEU A 98 2.81 18.00 -15.16
N PHE A 99 2.67 18.99 -14.27
CA PHE A 99 3.66 20.04 -14.08
C PHE A 99 5.02 19.49 -13.67
N THR A 100 5.08 18.61 -12.67
CA THR A 100 6.34 18.00 -12.22
C THR A 100 7.03 17.23 -13.33
N ILE A 101 6.28 16.46 -14.13
CA ILE A 101 6.83 15.70 -15.27
C ILE A 101 7.43 16.65 -16.31
N PHE A 102 6.68 17.68 -16.71
CA PHE A 102 7.15 18.62 -17.73
C PHE A 102 8.34 19.46 -17.26
N SER A 103 8.29 19.99 -16.03
CA SER A 103 9.42 20.72 -15.44
C SER A 103 10.68 19.86 -15.33
N SER A 104 10.54 18.56 -15.02
CA SER A 104 11.66 17.61 -15.02
C SER A 104 12.24 17.41 -16.43
N PHE A 105 11.39 17.38 -17.46
CA PHE A 105 11.80 17.25 -18.85
C PHE A 105 12.55 18.50 -19.35
N VAL A 106 12.05 19.70 -19.02
CA VAL A 106 12.73 20.96 -19.33
C VAL A 106 14.09 21.02 -18.62
N PHE A 107 14.14 20.66 -17.33
CA PHE A 107 15.38 20.58 -16.57
C PHE A 107 16.39 19.61 -17.20
N GLY A 108 15.96 18.40 -17.55
CA GLY A 108 16.81 17.41 -18.19
C GLY A 108 17.38 17.92 -19.52
N THR A 109 16.58 18.62 -20.32
CA THR A 109 17.03 19.23 -21.58
C THR A 109 18.09 20.30 -21.35
N VAL A 110 17.88 21.16 -20.35
CA VAL A 110 18.80 22.24 -19.98
C VAL A 110 20.14 21.69 -19.45
N VAL A 111 20.10 20.64 -18.63
CA VAL A 111 21.30 19.97 -18.10
C VAL A 111 22.09 19.29 -19.21
N VAL A 112 21.41 18.60 -20.14
CA VAL A 112 22.04 17.96 -21.31
C VAL A 112 22.71 18.99 -22.23
N GLN A 113 22.11 20.17 -22.37
CA GLN A 113 22.69 21.27 -23.15
C GLN A 113 23.95 21.86 -22.50
N PHE A 114 24.01 21.93 -21.17
CA PHE A 114 25.10 22.58 -20.44
C PHE A 114 26.30 21.66 -20.15
N LEU A 115 26.09 20.34 -19.94
CA LEU A 115 27.14 19.39 -19.56
C LEU A 115 27.85 18.69 -20.72
N GLY A 116 27.45 18.90 -21.96
CA GLY A 116 28.10 18.28 -23.12
C GLY A 116 28.08 16.73 -23.10
N LYS A 117 26.98 16.13 -23.55
CA LYS A 117 26.81 14.68 -23.89
C LYS A 117 27.29 13.62 -22.88
N GLU A 118 27.64 13.95 -21.64
CA GLU A 118 27.78 12.98 -20.55
C GLU A 118 26.49 12.89 -19.74
N LEU A 119 25.68 11.86 -20.03
CA LEU A 119 24.41 11.54 -19.34
C LEU A 119 24.60 11.16 -17.86
N THR A 120 25.83 10.96 -17.41
CA THR A 120 26.20 10.59 -16.03
C THR A 120 25.79 11.68 -15.03
N GLY A 121 25.97 12.96 -15.38
CA GLY A 121 25.61 14.08 -14.50
C GLY A 121 24.10 14.28 -14.30
N LEU A 122 23.24 13.77 -15.20
CA LEU A 122 21.78 13.88 -15.05
C LEU A 122 21.27 13.09 -13.85
N ASN A 123 21.81 11.89 -13.63
CA ASN A 123 21.46 11.04 -12.49
C ASN A 123 21.92 11.62 -11.15
N GLU A 124 22.92 12.49 -11.17
CA GLU A 124 23.44 13.22 -10.01
C GLU A 124 22.64 14.51 -9.76
N ALA A 125 22.15 15.16 -10.82
CA ALA A 125 21.42 16.42 -10.76
C ALA A 125 19.92 16.29 -10.40
N LEU A 126 19.27 15.18 -10.79
CA LEU A 126 17.83 14.96 -10.63
C LEU A 126 17.31 15.05 -9.17
N PRO A 127 18.01 14.56 -8.14
CA PRO A 127 17.58 14.72 -6.74
C PRO A 127 17.52 16.18 -6.29
N PHE A 128 18.45 17.02 -6.76
CA PHE A 128 18.47 18.44 -6.44
C PHE A 128 17.31 19.19 -7.11
N PHE A 129 16.98 18.81 -8.34
CA PHE A 129 15.78 19.33 -9.01
C PHE A 129 14.51 19.03 -8.23
N LEU A 130 14.36 17.78 -7.79
CA LEU A 130 13.19 17.35 -7.03
C LEU A 130 13.10 17.97 -5.63
N LEU A 131 14.22 18.45 -5.05
CA LEU A 131 14.23 19.16 -3.77
C LEU A 131 13.94 20.67 -3.90
N LEU A 132 14.24 21.26 -5.06
CA LEU A 132 14.11 22.70 -5.31
C LEU A 132 12.80 23.06 -6.04
N ILE A 133 11.98 22.08 -6.39
CA ILE A 133 10.68 22.32 -7.04
C ILE A 133 9.62 22.78 -6.03
N ASP A 134 9.19 24.04 -6.14
CA ASP A 134 8.11 24.58 -5.32
C ASP A 134 6.73 24.28 -5.93
N LEU A 135 6.07 23.21 -5.47
CA LEU A 135 4.69 22.88 -5.89
C LEU A 135 3.61 23.66 -5.13
N SER A 136 3.95 24.32 -4.02
CA SER A 136 2.97 25.00 -3.16
C SER A 136 2.29 26.17 -3.90
N LYS A 137 3.10 27.03 -4.53
CA LYS A 137 2.64 28.20 -5.29
C LYS A 137 1.92 27.82 -6.59
N ALA A 138 2.35 26.75 -7.25
CA ALA A 138 1.65 26.16 -8.40
C ALA A 138 0.23 25.74 -8.01
N CYS A 139 0.08 25.10 -6.85
CA CYS A 139 -1.22 24.67 -6.38
C CYS A 139 -2.12 25.83 -5.95
N THR A 140 -1.56 26.91 -5.41
CA THR A 140 -2.30 28.15 -5.17
C THR A 140 -2.86 28.74 -6.46
N LEU A 141 -2.05 28.84 -7.53
CA LEU A 141 -2.53 29.33 -8.83
C LEU A 141 -3.62 28.40 -9.43
N ALA A 142 -3.48 27.08 -9.29
CA ALA A 142 -4.51 26.13 -9.72
C ALA A 142 -5.83 26.30 -8.93
N LYS A 143 -5.77 26.65 -7.64
CA LYS A 143 -6.96 26.97 -6.83
C LYS A 143 -7.66 28.23 -7.35
N PHE A 144 -6.92 29.29 -7.71
CA PHE A 144 -7.49 30.50 -8.32
C PHE A 144 -8.26 30.19 -9.62
N ALA A 145 -7.77 29.27 -10.44
CA ALA A 145 -8.44 28.88 -11.66
C ALA A 145 -9.72 28.06 -11.41
N LEU A 146 -9.69 27.18 -10.40
CA LEU A 146 -10.78 26.25 -10.04
C LEU A 146 -11.98 26.91 -9.35
N SER A 147 -11.84 28.12 -8.82
CA SER A 147 -12.90 28.86 -8.14
C SER A 147 -13.83 29.64 -9.07
N SER A 148 -13.68 29.52 -10.38
CA SER A 148 -14.45 30.23 -11.40
C SER A 148 -15.74 29.51 -11.78
N ASN A 149 -16.79 30.24 -12.17
CA ASN A 149 -18.07 29.72 -12.65
C ASN A 149 -18.22 29.78 -14.18
N SER A 150 -17.45 30.62 -14.89
CA SER A 150 -17.43 30.70 -16.35
C SER A 150 -16.02 30.53 -16.95
N GLN A 151 -15.92 30.30 -18.26
CA GLN A 151 -14.62 30.19 -18.96
C GLN A 151 -13.87 31.52 -19.04
N GLU A 152 -14.58 32.63 -19.25
CA GLU A 152 -13.97 33.97 -19.20
C GLU A 152 -13.42 34.28 -17.81
N GLU A 153 -14.10 33.80 -16.77
CA GLU A 153 -13.66 33.94 -15.38
C GLU A 153 -12.45 33.05 -15.03
N VAL A 154 -12.28 31.88 -15.66
CA VAL A 154 -11.04 31.06 -15.52
C VAL A 154 -9.83 31.88 -15.99
N ARG A 155 -9.92 32.45 -17.20
CA ARG A 155 -8.81 33.20 -17.81
C ARG A 155 -8.47 34.45 -16.99
N GLU A 156 -9.49 35.16 -16.54
CA GLU A 156 -9.31 36.35 -15.69
C GLU A 156 -8.76 35.99 -14.30
N ASN A 157 -9.19 34.88 -13.70
CA ASN A 157 -8.67 34.43 -12.40
C ASN A 157 -7.22 33.93 -12.48
N ILE A 158 -6.84 33.26 -13.57
CA ILE A 158 -5.43 32.92 -13.84
C ILE A 158 -4.61 34.20 -14.02
N ALA A 159 -5.10 35.18 -14.78
CA ALA A 159 -4.42 36.45 -14.97
C ALA A 159 -4.22 37.23 -13.64
N LYS A 160 -5.25 37.26 -12.79
CA LYS A 160 -5.18 37.85 -11.43
C LYS A 160 -4.21 37.08 -10.54
N GLY A 161 -4.25 35.74 -10.54
CA GLY A 161 -3.32 34.90 -9.80
C GLY A 161 -1.87 35.14 -10.21
N MET A 162 -1.60 35.26 -11.51
CA MET A 162 -0.26 35.59 -12.03
C MET A 162 0.19 37.01 -11.65
N ALA A 163 -0.73 37.98 -11.57
CA ALA A 163 -0.42 39.34 -11.14
C ALA A 163 0.04 39.43 -9.67
N ILE A 164 -0.47 38.52 -8.82
CA ILE A 164 -0.19 38.44 -7.38
C ILE A 164 1.05 37.58 -7.12
N LEU A 165 1.08 36.37 -7.69
CA LEU A 165 2.11 35.36 -7.42
C LEU A 165 3.38 35.58 -8.26
N GLY A 166 3.24 36.05 -9.50
CA GLY A 166 4.34 36.22 -10.45
C GLY A 166 5.52 37.04 -9.91
N PRO A 167 5.31 38.29 -9.41
CA PRO A 167 6.40 39.10 -8.86
C PRO A 167 7.16 38.43 -7.71
N THR A 168 6.43 37.76 -6.82
CA THR A 168 7.01 37.08 -5.66
C THR A 168 7.81 35.86 -6.09
N PHE A 169 7.27 35.09 -7.03
CA PHE A 169 7.92 33.89 -7.56
C PHE A 169 9.18 34.23 -8.36
N THR A 170 9.16 35.27 -9.19
CA THR A 170 10.35 35.78 -9.89
C THR A 170 11.42 36.24 -8.89
N LEU A 171 11.03 36.97 -7.84
CA LEU A 171 11.97 37.43 -6.82
C LEU A 171 12.59 36.25 -6.05
N ASP A 172 11.79 35.26 -5.66
CA ASP A 172 12.28 34.06 -4.97
C ASP A 172 13.23 33.26 -5.86
N ALA A 173 12.92 33.06 -7.15
CA ALA A 173 13.80 32.37 -8.08
C ALA A 173 15.14 33.10 -8.28
N VAL A 174 15.13 34.43 -8.33
CA VAL A 174 16.36 35.25 -8.40
C VAL A 174 17.18 35.13 -7.11
N VAL A 175 16.53 35.23 -5.94
CA VAL A 175 17.20 35.08 -4.64
C VAL A 175 17.83 33.70 -4.52
N GLU A 176 17.08 32.64 -4.82
CA GLU A 176 17.55 31.26 -4.74
C GLU A 176 18.73 31.01 -5.70
N CYS A 177 18.63 31.48 -6.94
CA CYS A 177 19.72 31.36 -7.92
C CYS A 177 20.99 32.10 -7.48
N LEU A 178 20.86 33.28 -6.87
CA LEU A 178 22.00 34.03 -6.32
C LEU A 178 22.60 33.33 -5.10
N VAL A 179 21.78 32.85 -4.16
CA VAL A 179 22.26 32.17 -2.95
C VAL A 179 22.95 30.85 -3.28
N ILE A 180 22.34 30.02 -4.14
CA ILE A 180 22.95 28.78 -4.63
C ILE A 180 24.21 29.09 -5.45
N GLY A 181 24.16 30.19 -6.23
CA GLY A 181 25.28 30.70 -7.01
C GLY A 181 26.55 30.94 -6.19
N VAL A 182 26.46 31.31 -4.91
CA VAL A 182 27.63 31.49 -4.03
C VAL A 182 28.48 30.23 -3.95
N GLY A 183 27.85 29.06 -3.94
CA GLY A 183 28.58 27.78 -3.90
C GLY A 183 29.38 27.48 -5.18
N THR A 184 29.04 28.10 -6.31
CA THR A 184 29.84 28.01 -7.56
C THR A 184 31.19 28.73 -7.49
N MET A 185 31.44 29.46 -6.40
CA MET A 185 32.68 30.20 -6.15
C MET A 185 33.43 29.65 -4.94
N SER A 186 33.08 28.45 -4.48
CA SER A 186 33.63 27.85 -3.25
C SER A 186 35.02 27.25 -3.41
N GLY A 187 35.49 26.99 -4.64
CA GLY A 187 36.76 26.32 -4.92
C GLY A 187 36.72 24.80 -4.77
N VAL A 188 35.57 24.23 -4.37
CA VAL A 188 35.37 22.78 -4.20
C VAL A 188 34.62 22.25 -5.42
N ARG A 189 35.31 21.48 -6.27
CA ARG A 189 34.82 21.05 -7.59
C ARG A 189 33.43 20.38 -7.53
N GLN A 190 33.21 19.48 -6.56
CA GLN A 190 31.93 18.78 -6.42
C GLN A 190 30.80 19.73 -5.99
N LEU A 191 31.07 20.67 -5.08
CA LEU A 191 30.11 21.67 -4.63
C LEU A 191 29.76 22.66 -5.74
N GLU A 192 30.74 23.06 -6.56
CA GLU A 192 30.51 23.94 -7.71
C GLU A 192 29.59 23.30 -8.75
N ILE A 193 29.80 22.01 -9.05
CA ILE A 193 28.95 21.24 -9.96
C ILE A 193 27.52 21.09 -9.40
N MET A 194 27.38 20.76 -8.10
CA MET A 194 26.07 20.65 -7.45
C MET A 194 25.31 21.98 -7.43
N CYS A 195 25.98 23.09 -7.11
CA CYS A 195 25.38 24.42 -7.13
C CYS A 195 25.00 24.87 -8.55
N CYS A 196 25.79 24.50 -9.56
CA CYS A 196 25.43 24.75 -10.95
C CYS A 196 24.12 24.05 -11.32
N PHE A 197 23.95 22.77 -10.96
CA PHE A 197 22.68 22.06 -11.17
C PHE A 197 21.51 22.67 -10.40
N GLY A 198 21.75 23.11 -9.16
CA GLY A 198 20.76 23.84 -8.37
C GLY A 198 20.26 25.11 -9.08
N CYS A 199 21.17 25.94 -9.61
CA CYS A 199 20.80 27.15 -10.34
C CYS A 199 19.99 26.84 -11.62
N MET A 200 20.41 25.84 -12.40
CA MET A 200 19.69 25.45 -13.62
C MET A 200 18.30 24.88 -13.30
N SER A 201 18.16 24.15 -12.19
CA SER A 201 16.87 23.66 -11.69
C SER A 201 15.89 24.78 -11.39
N VAL A 202 16.33 25.79 -10.63
CA VAL A 202 15.48 26.95 -10.27
C VAL A 202 15.00 27.68 -11.52
N LEU A 203 15.88 27.89 -12.50
CA LEU A 203 15.53 28.54 -13.77
C LEU A 203 14.56 27.72 -14.62
N ALA A 204 14.78 26.40 -14.73
CA ALA A 204 13.90 25.50 -15.47
C ALA A 204 12.50 25.44 -14.85
N ASN A 205 12.42 25.35 -13.52
CA ASN A 205 11.16 25.38 -12.78
C ASN A 205 10.43 26.72 -12.96
N TYR A 206 11.17 27.84 -12.89
CA TYR A 206 10.63 29.17 -13.14
C TYR A 206 10.02 29.29 -14.54
N PHE A 207 10.74 28.85 -15.56
CA PHE A 207 10.27 28.88 -16.94
C PHE A 207 8.98 28.07 -17.12
N ALA A 208 8.95 26.83 -16.61
CA ALA A 208 7.78 25.97 -16.71
C ALA A 208 6.55 26.54 -15.98
N PHE A 209 6.76 27.16 -14.80
CA PHE A 209 5.68 27.80 -14.04
C PHE A 209 5.12 29.04 -14.75
N MET A 210 5.97 29.87 -15.37
CA MET A 210 5.51 31.13 -15.98
C MET A 210 4.87 30.95 -17.36
N THR A 211 4.98 29.78 -17.98
CA THR A 211 4.52 29.51 -19.35
C THR A 211 3.60 28.28 -19.41
N PHE A 212 4.16 27.08 -19.28
CA PHE A 212 3.46 25.82 -19.47
C PHE A 212 2.36 25.57 -18.43
N PHE A 213 2.61 25.91 -17.16
CA PHE A 213 1.70 25.60 -16.07
C PHE A 213 0.33 26.32 -16.17
N PRO A 214 0.25 27.66 -16.30
CA PRO A 214 -1.02 28.36 -16.46
C PRO A 214 -1.77 27.94 -17.74
N ALA A 215 -1.06 27.65 -18.83
CA ALA A 215 -1.67 27.17 -20.08
C ALA A 215 -2.32 25.78 -19.89
N CYS A 216 -1.64 24.86 -19.20
CA CYS A 216 -2.18 23.54 -18.88
C CYS A 216 -3.40 23.62 -17.95
N VAL A 217 -3.36 24.49 -16.94
CA VAL A 217 -4.49 24.69 -16.03
C VAL A 217 -5.70 25.20 -16.81
N SER A 218 -5.52 26.18 -17.70
CA SER A 218 -6.58 26.69 -18.57
C SER A 218 -7.17 25.57 -19.45
N LEU A 219 -6.30 24.81 -20.14
CA LEU A 219 -6.73 23.75 -21.06
C LEU A 219 -7.46 22.59 -20.39
N VAL A 220 -6.95 22.12 -19.24
CA VAL A 220 -7.58 21.00 -18.51
C VAL A 220 -8.96 21.40 -18.01
N LEU A 221 -9.16 22.65 -17.61
CA LEU A 221 -10.46 23.18 -17.20
C LEU A 221 -11.41 23.43 -18.38
N GLU A 222 -10.86 23.77 -19.55
CA GLU A 222 -11.60 23.86 -20.82
C GLU A 222 -12.16 22.49 -21.24
N LEU A 223 -11.30 21.48 -21.39
CA LEU A 223 -11.69 20.12 -21.78
C LEU A 223 -12.59 19.41 -20.74
N SER A 224 -12.37 19.68 -19.45
CA SER A 224 -13.18 19.08 -18.39
C SER A 224 -14.61 19.64 -18.34
N ARG A 225 -14.84 20.88 -18.82
CA ARG A 225 -16.17 21.49 -18.88
C ARG A 225 -16.91 21.12 -20.16
N GLU A 226 -16.21 20.90 -21.26
CA GLU A 226 -16.82 20.51 -22.55
C GLU A 226 -17.33 19.05 -22.54
N SER A 227 -16.67 18.17 -21.78
CA SER A 227 -17.11 16.76 -21.62
C SER A 227 -18.33 16.55 -20.72
N ARG A 228 -18.83 17.59 -20.05
CA ARG A 228 -19.94 17.49 -19.08
C ARG A 228 -20.89 18.66 -19.25
N GLU A 229 -22.08 18.40 -19.79
CA GLU A 229 -23.19 19.36 -19.96
C GLU A 229 -23.47 20.18 -18.67
N GLY A 230 -22.82 21.33 -18.54
CA GLY A 230 -23.29 22.50 -17.79
C GLY A 230 -23.43 22.42 -16.26
N ARG A 231 -23.03 21.35 -15.56
CA ARG A 231 -23.14 21.31 -14.08
C ARG A 231 -21.80 21.51 -13.37
N PRO A 232 -21.59 22.62 -12.62
CA PRO A 232 -20.38 22.80 -11.84
C PRO A 232 -20.42 21.90 -10.59
N ILE A 233 -19.44 21.00 -10.44
CA ILE A 233 -19.19 20.28 -9.19
C ILE A 233 -18.09 21.04 -8.44
N TRP A 234 -18.46 22.10 -7.72
CA TRP A 234 -17.61 22.64 -6.67
C TRP A 234 -18.50 23.13 -5.52
N GLN A 235 -18.22 22.69 -4.30
CA GLN A 235 -18.70 23.36 -3.10
C GLN A 235 -18.03 24.74 -3.06
N LEU A 236 -18.64 25.71 -3.74
CA LEU A 236 -18.13 27.07 -3.94
C LEU A 236 -17.79 27.79 -2.62
N ASN A 237 -18.47 27.46 -1.52
CA ASN A 237 -18.26 28.14 -0.24
C ASN A 237 -16.90 27.85 0.41
N HIS A 238 -16.27 26.70 0.14
CA HIS A 238 -14.96 26.38 0.72
C HIS A 238 -13.81 27.03 -0.06
N PHE A 239 -13.92 27.13 -1.39
CA PHE A 239 -12.88 27.75 -2.23
C PHE A 239 -13.02 29.28 -2.33
N ALA A 240 -14.24 29.83 -2.30
CA ALA A 240 -14.46 31.27 -2.25
C ALA A 240 -13.92 31.92 -0.97
N ARG A 241 -14.01 31.23 0.18
CA ARG A 241 -13.38 31.69 1.44
C ARG A 241 -11.85 31.65 1.41
N VAL A 242 -11.25 30.70 0.71
CA VAL A 242 -9.78 30.62 0.54
C VAL A 242 -9.27 31.73 -0.37
N LEU A 243 -10.06 32.15 -1.37
CA LEU A 243 -9.76 33.32 -2.21
C LEU A 243 -9.73 34.62 -1.40
N GLU A 244 -10.69 34.83 -0.51
CA GLU A 244 -10.73 36.01 0.38
C GLU A 244 -9.60 36.00 1.44
N GLU A 245 -9.24 34.82 1.96
CA GLU A 245 -8.11 34.66 2.91
C GLU A 245 -6.74 34.96 2.27
N GLU A 246 -6.51 34.59 1.01
CA GLU A 246 -5.23 34.88 0.32
C GLU A 246 -5.17 36.27 -0.33
N GLU A 247 -6.29 36.91 -0.68
CA GLU A 247 -6.32 38.33 -1.08
C GLU A 247 -5.83 39.26 0.05
N GLY A 248 -6.04 38.84 1.31
CA GLY A 248 -5.53 39.49 2.52
C GLY A 248 -4.05 39.23 2.82
N ASN A 249 -3.46 38.18 2.26
CA ASN A 249 -2.10 37.74 2.57
C ASN A 249 -1.07 38.29 1.57
N LYS A 250 -1.14 39.61 1.30
CA LYS A 250 -0.12 40.28 0.47
C LYS A 250 1.25 40.10 1.14
N PRO A 251 2.28 39.65 0.40
CA PRO A 251 3.62 39.46 0.95
C PRO A 251 4.09 40.76 1.60
N ASN A 252 4.55 40.67 2.85
CA ASN A 252 4.90 41.85 3.64
C ASN A 252 5.87 42.74 2.84
N PRO A 253 5.49 44.01 2.55
CA PRO A 253 6.29 44.89 1.70
C PRO A 253 7.67 45.17 2.30
N VAL A 254 7.84 45.05 3.61
CA VAL A 254 9.14 45.15 4.29
C VAL A 254 10.00 43.94 3.93
N THR A 255 9.46 42.73 4.02
CA THR A 255 10.17 41.50 3.68
C THR A 255 10.60 41.47 2.22
N GLN A 256 9.75 41.93 1.29
CA GLN A 256 10.11 42.04 -0.13
C GLN A 256 11.23 43.05 -0.37
N LYS A 257 11.16 44.23 0.27
CA LYS A 257 12.23 45.25 0.17
C LYS A 257 13.56 44.74 0.74
N VAL A 258 13.54 44.01 1.86
CA VAL A 258 14.73 43.39 2.45
C VAL A 258 15.31 42.32 1.51
N LYS A 259 14.47 41.44 0.93
CA LYS A 259 14.91 40.46 -0.07
C LYS A 259 15.56 41.13 -1.29
N MET A 260 14.99 42.24 -1.78
CA MET A 260 15.57 42.99 -2.91
C MET A 260 16.94 43.60 -2.57
N ILE A 261 17.09 44.20 -1.39
CA ILE A 261 18.37 44.78 -0.93
C ILE A 261 19.43 43.68 -0.77
N MET A 262 19.06 42.55 -0.15
CA MET A 262 19.93 41.39 0.02
C MET A 262 20.36 40.79 -1.33
N SER A 263 19.42 40.66 -2.27
CA SER A 263 19.70 40.14 -3.62
C SER A 263 20.64 41.06 -4.40
N LEU A 264 20.45 42.38 -4.30
CA LEU A 264 21.34 43.36 -4.91
C LEU A 264 22.76 43.26 -4.32
N GLY A 265 22.87 43.10 -3.00
CA GLY A 265 24.14 42.85 -2.32
C GLY A 265 24.84 41.58 -2.80
N LEU A 266 24.12 40.45 -2.88
CA LEU A 266 24.64 39.18 -3.40
C LEU A 266 25.08 39.30 -4.87
N ALA A 267 24.27 39.93 -5.72
CA ALA A 267 24.61 40.14 -7.12
C ALA A 267 25.89 40.98 -7.28
N LEU A 268 26.07 42.02 -6.46
CA LEU A 268 27.30 42.83 -6.43
C LEU A 268 28.51 42.04 -5.92
N VAL A 269 28.34 41.15 -4.94
CA VAL A 269 29.38 40.24 -4.47
C VAL A 269 29.80 39.26 -5.58
N HIS A 270 28.83 38.67 -6.29
CA HIS A 270 29.07 37.82 -7.44
C HIS A 270 29.81 38.53 -8.57
N ALA A 271 29.36 39.74 -8.93
CA ALA A 271 29.99 40.56 -9.95
C ALA A 271 31.42 40.93 -9.55
N ARG A 272 31.64 41.42 -8.32
CA ARG A 272 32.97 41.81 -7.83
C ARG A 272 33.92 40.62 -7.76
N SER A 273 33.46 39.48 -7.26
CA SER A 273 34.32 38.31 -7.14
C SER A 273 34.72 37.74 -8.50
N ARG A 274 33.81 37.73 -9.50
CA ARG A 274 34.15 37.28 -10.85
C ARG A 274 35.07 38.26 -11.58
N LEU A 275 34.89 39.58 -11.38
CA LEU A 275 35.74 40.62 -11.93
C LEU A 275 37.16 40.64 -11.31
N VAL A 276 37.33 40.26 -10.04
CA VAL A 276 38.65 40.21 -9.36
C VAL A 276 39.48 39.00 -9.81
N THR A 277 38.86 37.90 -10.21
CA THR A 277 39.57 36.74 -10.81
C THR A 277 40.15 37.00 -12.20
N GLU A 278 39.76 38.08 -12.88
CA GLU A 278 40.18 38.37 -14.27
C GLU A 278 41.21 39.51 -14.42
N SER A 279 41.73 40.12 -13.35
CA SER A 279 42.76 41.16 -13.49
C SER A 279 44.18 40.57 -13.70
N PRO A 280 44.85 40.79 -14.85
CA PRO A 280 46.21 40.32 -15.09
C PRO A 280 47.21 41.38 -14.60
N THR A 281 48.02 41.06 -13.60
CA THR A 281 49.16 41.92 -13.21
C THR A 281 50.47 41.17 -13.36
N HIS A 282 51.19 41.51 -14.42
CA HIS A 282 52.64 41.33 -14.57
C HIS A 282 53.39 41.97 -13.40
N ASN A 283 54.43 41.31 -12.85
CA ASN A 283 55.78 41.88 -12.77
C ASN A 283 56.85 40.87 -12.31
N MET A 284 58.00 40.98 -12.97
CA MET A 284 59.24 40.19 -12.84
C MET A 284 59.83 40.21 -11.42
N SER A 285 60.44 39.10 -10.98
CA SER A 285 61.90 38.87 -11.00
C SER A 285 62.35 37.69 -10.11
N SER A 286 63.44 37.05 -10.56
CA SER A 286 64.46 36.30 -9.79
C SER A 286 64.15 34.89 -9.22
N SER A 287 64.77 33.90 -9.86
CA SER A 287 65.74 32.92 -9.30
C SER A 287 65.36 32.08 -8.07
N ASP A 288 65.27 30.75 -8.22
CA ASP A 288 66.40 29.85 -7.87
C ASP A 288 66.03 28.34 -7.92
N VAL A 289 66.91 27.60 -8.60
CA VAL A 289 67.57 26.33 -8.25
C VAL A 289 66.79 25.12 -7.68
N VAL A 290 66.99 24.01 -8.39
CA VAL A 290 66.70 22.59 -8.11
C VAL A 290 67.39 22.06 -6.83
N LEU A 291 66.74 21.17 -6.07
CA LEU A 291 67.27 19.82 -5.68
C LEU A 291 66.24 19.03 -4.84
N PRO A 292 66.22 17.68 -4.93
CA PRO A 292 65.25 16.79 -4.28
C PRO A 292 65.77 16.24 -2.95
N ALA A 293 64.86 15.91 -2.02
CA ALA A 293 65.18 15.18 -0.80
C ALA A 293 63.99 14.31 -0.33
N PRO A 294 64.25 13.24 0.44
CA PRO A 294 63.60 11.94 0.30
C PRO A 294 62.44 11.70 1.28
N ASN A 295 61.70 10.62 0.98
CA ASN A 295 60.69 9.99 1.82
C ASN A 295 61.08 9.89 3.29
N MET A 296 60.16 10.27 4.18
CA MET A 296 60.03 9.66 5.49
C MET A 296 58.54 9.54 5.84
N GLU A 297 58.03 8.31 5.74
CA GLU A 297 56.75 7.92 6.31
C GLU A 297 56.78 8.16 7.83
N SER A 298 55.74 8.80 8.35
CA SER A 298 55.35 8.65 9.75
C SER A 298 53.82 8.60 9.83
N ASP A 299 53.37 7.39 10.10
CA ASP A 299 52.04 6.97 10.52
C ASP A 299 51.31 8.02 11.39
N ARG A 300 50.23 8.58 10.84
CA ARG A 300 49.06 9.05 11.60
C ARG A 300 47.78 8.84 10.79
N THR A 301 47.36 7.59 10.66
CA THR A 301 45.98 7.25 10.30
C THR A 301 45.08 7.46 11.51
N MET A 302 44.66 8.71 11.72
CA MET A 302 43.46 9.04 12.49
C MET A 302 42.37 9.48 11.51
N SER A 303 41.25 8.78 11.59
CA SER A 303 39.95 9.07 10.99
C SER A 303 39.67 10.55 10.78
N SER A 304 39.82 11.05 9.55
CA SER A 304 39.13 12.24 9.08
C SER A 304 37.97 11.77 8.22
N VAL A 305 36.75 11.85 8.77
CA VAL A 305 35.56 11.99 7.93
C VAL A 305 35.84 13.17 7.01
N ASP A 306 35.73 12.96 5.71
CA ASP A 306 36.05 13.99 4.72
C ASP A 306 35.22 15.24 5.04
N LEU A 307 35.88 16.39 5.16
CA LEU A 307 35.22 17.67 5.49
C LEU A 307 34.06 17.94 4.51
N GLU A 308 34.20 17.47 3.28
CA GLU A 308 33.23 17.50 2.19
C GLU A 308 31.96 16.68 2.49
N GLN A 309 32.11 15.48 3.09
CA GLN A 309 30.99 14.62 3.49
C GLN A 309 30.20 15.23 4.65
N VAL A 310 30.89 15.87 5.59
CA VAL A 310 30.25 16.57 6.71
C VAL A 310 29.47 17.79 6.22
N ILE A 311 30.05 18.59 5.32
CA ILE A 311 29.39 19.78 4.78
C ILE A 311 28.13 19.39 3.97
N THR A 312 28.23 18.36 3.13
CA THR A 312 27.11 17.91 2.28
C THR A 312 25.97 17.31 3.09
N LEU A 313 26.29 16.47 4.08
CA LEU A 313 25.31 15.92 5.01
C LEU A 313 24.66 17.00 5.88
N SER A 314 25.45 17.99 6.31
CA SER A 314 24.95 19.14 7.09
C SER A 314 24.00 20.01 6.27
N LEU A 315 24.30 20.26 4.99
CA LEU A 315 23.43 21.03 4.09
C LEU A 315 22.12 20.28 3.81
N ALA A 316 22.19 18.97 3.58
CA ALA A 316 21.01 18.12 3.39
C ALA A 316 20.13 18.05 4.65
N LEU A 317 20.74 17.96 5.84
CA LEU A 317 20.04 18.01 7.13
C LEU A 317 19.44 19.40 7.42
N LEU A 318 20.13 20.48 7.08
CA LEU A 318 19.60 21.86 7.20
C LEU A 318 18.41 22.09 6.27
N LEU A 319 18.46 21.59 5.03
CA LEU A 319 17.35 21.65 4.08
C LEU A 319 16.17 20.78 4.55
N ALA A 320 16.44 19.58 5.06
CA ALA A 320 15.43 18.72 5.66
C ALA A 320 14.80 19.34 6.93
N ALA A 321 15.61 20.00 7.77
CA ALA A 321 15.14 20.69 8.97
C ALA A 321 14.31 21.94 8.64
N LYS A 322 14.72 22.74 7.66
CA LYS A 322 13.91 23.84 7.10
C LYS A 322 12.54 23.30 6.69
N TYR A 323 12.50 22.14 6.02
CA TYR A 323 11.24 21.56 5.54
C TYR A 323 10.35 21.01 6.66
N VAL A 324 10.90 20.14 7.51
CA VAL A 324 10.13 19.45 8.57
C VAL A 324 9.64 20.44 9.64
N PHE A 325 10.42 21.47 9.97
CA PHE A 325 10.09 22.37 11.08
C PHE A 325 9.48 23.71 10.64
N PHE A 326 9.90 24.32 9.53
CA PHE A 326 9.38 25.64 9.15
C PHE A 326 8.17 25.57 8.21
N GLU A 327 8.15 24.64 7.25
CA GLU A 327 7.05 24.54 6.28
C GLU A 327 5.81 23.85 6.88
N GLN A 328 6.03 22.84 7.74
CA GLN A 328 4.96 22.23 8.55
C GLN A 328 4.38 23.22 9.57
N ALA A 329 5.19 24.13 10.12
CA ALA A 329 4.71 25.19 11.01
C ALA A 329 3.88 26.27 10.28
N GLU A 330 4.20 26.60 9.02
CA GLU A 330 3.35 27.49 8.20
C GLU A 330 2.01 26.83 7.82
N THR A 331 2.00 25.52 7.60
CA THR A 331 0.76 24.76 7.34
C THR A 331 -0.08 24.56 8.62
N GLU A 332 0.54 24.33 9.77
CA GLU A 332 -0.16 24.24 11.06
C GLU A 332 -0.63 25.61 11.58
N SER A 333 0.12 26.69 11.33
CA SER A 333 -0.28 28.07 11.67
C SER A 333 -1.51 28.54 10.89
N SER A 334 -1.59 28.19 9.59
CA SER A 334 -2.77 28.48 8.75
C SER A 334 -4.01 27.63 9.13
N LEU A 335 -3.81 26.47 9.77
CA LEU A 335 -4.89 25.66 10.37
C LEU A 335 -5.29 26.14 11.78
N SER A 336 -4.35 26.67 12.56
CA SER A 336 -4.57 27.14 13.95
C SER A 336 -5.35 28.46 14.03
N ILE A 337 -5.19 29.36 13.06
CA ILE A 337 -5.97 30.61 12.96
C ILE A 337 -7.48 30.35 12.76
N LYS A 338 -7.89 29.11 12.46
CA LYS A 338 -9.30 28.71 12.25
C LYS A 338 -10.05 28.22 13.51
N SER A 339 -9.48 28.26 14.71
CA SER A 339 -10.19 27.84 15.94
C SER A 339 -10.82 28.97 16.78
N HIS A 340 -10.71 30.23 16.37
CA HIS A 340 -11.39 31.35 17.03
C HIS A 340 -12.12 32.20 15.99
N VAL A 341 -13.34 31.83 15.61
CA VAL A 341 -14.52 32.68 15.31
C VAL A 341 -15.61 31.75 14.77
N ALA A 342 -16.49 31.26 15.64
CA ALA A 342 -17.87 30.87 15.34
C ALA A 342 -18.58 30.47 16.64
N THR A 343 -18.86 31.45 17.49
CA THR A 343 -19.89 31.34 18.54
C THR A 343 -21.02 32.27 18.14
N PRO A 344 -22.26 31.80 17.90
CA PRO A 344 -23.39 32.69 17.91
C PRO A 344 -23.97 32.73 19.33
N ASN A 345 -23.74 33.85 20.02
CA ASN A 345 -24.56 34.24 21.16
C ASN A 345 -25.92 34.74 20.63
N CYS A 346 -27.01 34.27 21.21
CA CYS A 346 -28.20 35.11 21.35
C CYS A 346 -28.75 34.97 22.78
N PHE A 347 -28.72 36.11 23.48
CA PHE A 347 -29.30 36.35 24.79
C PHE A 347 -30.84 36.35 24.70
N LEU A 348 -31.53 35.86 25.74
CA LEU A 348 -32.21 36.71 26.75
C LEU A 348 -33.05 35.88 27.74
N THR A 349 -32.77 36.15 29.02
CA THR A 349 -33.70 36.29 30.16
C THR A 349 -34.50 35.10 30.72
N ASN A 350 -34.01 34.62 31.87
CA ASN A 350 -34.69 34.54 33.18
C ASN A 350 -36.23 34.69 33.21
N ARG A 351 -36.93 33.64 33.63
CA ARG A 351 -38.06 33.74 34.61
C ARG A 351 -38.31 32.39 35.32
N ARG A 352 -38.36 32.47 36.65
CA ARG A 352 -38.85 31.45 37.60
C ARG A 352 -40.37 31.25 37.46
N GLY A 353 -40.90 30.09 37.85
CA GLY A 353 -42.29 29.93 38.30
C GLY A 353 -42.77 28.49 38.27
N GLY A 354 -43.30 27.99 39.39
CA GLY A 354 -43.75 26.61 39.57
C GLY A 354 -45.15 26.29 39.02
N GLU A 355 -45.50 25.01 39.22
CA GLU A 355 -46.82 24.45 39.54
C GLU A 355 -47.94 24.29 38.48
N GLU A 356 -48.31 23.01 38.32
CA GLU A 356 -49.66 22.39 38.38
C GLU A 356 -50.80 22.69 37.38
N CYS A 357 -51.24 21.56 36.79
CA CYS A 357 -52.61 21.05 36.67
C CYS A 357 -53.57 21.52 35.55
N CYS A 358 -54.05 20.52 34.80
CA CYS A 358 -55.43 20.00 34.79
C CYS A 358 -56.03 19.74 33.39
N GLN A 359 -56.24 18.43 33.12
CA GLN A 359 -57.44 17.74 32.56
C GLN A 359 -58.32 18.37 31.46
N ARG A 360 -58.61 17.55 30.43
CA ARG A 360 -59.92 16.88 30.15
C ARG A 360 -59.80 16.02 28.87
N ASP A 361 -59.92 14.70 28.98
CA ASP A 361 -61.13 13.88 28.76
C ASP A 361 -61.58 13.78 27.30
N LEU A 362 -61.48 12.57 26.73
CA LEU A 362 -62.56 11.87 26.01
C LEU A 362 -62.13 10.42 25.70
N ALA A 363 -62.95 9.48 26.15
CA ALA A 363 -62.84 8.03 25.97
C ALA A 363 -63.86 7.55 24.87
N PRO A 364 -63.95 6.25 24.52
CA PRO A 364 -63.89 5.76 23.13
C PRO A 364 -65.17 5.03 22.67
N PRO A 365 -65.17 4.33 21.52
CA PRO A 365 -66.08 3.19 21.33
C PRO A 365 -65.36 1.84 21.09
N LYS A 366 -65.88 0.81 21.77
CA LYS A 366 -65.74 -0.66 21.56
C LYS A 366 -66.83 -1.11 20.56
N ALA A 367 -66.56 -1.96 19.54
CA ALA A 367 -66.45 -3.44 19.47
C ALA A 367 -67.76 -4.18 19.12
N ASP A 368 -67.67 -5.16 18.21
CA ASP A 368 -68.42 -6.45 18.13
C ASP A 368 -67.74 -7.34 17.05
N LYS A 369 -67.23 -8.58 17.29
CA LYS A 369 -67.84 -9.92 17.62
C LYS A 369 -68.67 -10.49 16.44
N THR A 370 -68.60 -11.76 16.00
CA THR A 370 -68.22 -13.09 16.58
C THR A 370 -68.02 -14.09 15.40
N ASP A 371 -67.29 -15.21 15.53
CA ASP A 371 -67.90 -16.56 15.67
C ASP A 371 -66.89 -17.67 16.08
N GLN A 372 -67.46 -18.74 16.66
CA GLN A 372 -66.89 -19.75 17.57
C GLN A 372 -66.33 -21.04 16.92
N GLU A 373 -65.53 -21.77 17.72
CA GLU A 373 -64.86 -23.08 17.52
C GLU A 373 -65.82 -24.31 17.53
N PRO A 374 -65.31 -25.56 17.39
CA PRO A 374 -64.83 -26.33 18.56
C PRO A 374 -63.62 -27.28 18.35
N ASP A 375 -62.64 -27.14 19.25
CA ASP A 375 -62.15 -28.08 20.29
C ASP A 375 -61.70 -29.55 20.04
N GLY A 376 -60.57 -29.90 20.69
CA GLY A 376 -60.00 -31.27 20.81
C GLY A 376 -58.56 -31.36 21.37
N ASN A 377 -58.39 -31.12 22.69
CA ASN A 377 -57.22 -31.24 23.61
C ASN A 377 -56.28 -32.46 23.44
N SER A 378 -54.99 -32.47 23.87
CA SER A 378 -54.41 -32.04 25.17
C SER A 378 -52.89 -31.74 25.11
N GLU A 379 -52.43 -30.58 25.62
CA GLU A 379 -51.59 -30.34 26.85
C GLU A 379 -50.16 -30.95 26.81
N GLU A 380 -49.04 -30.23 27.02
CA GLU A 380 -48.69 -29.19 28.00
C GLU A 380 -47.65 -28.16 27.44
N GLU A 381 -47.45 -27.07 28.20
CA GLU A 381 -46.48 -25.97 28.07
C GLU A 381 -46.97 -24.69 27.35
N LYS A 382 -47.71 -23.87 28.12
CA LYS A 382 -47.84 -22.43 27.88
C LYS A 382 -47.65 -21.66 29.19
N ASN A 383 -46.98 -20.52 29.03
CA ASN A 383 -47.01 -19.30 29.85
C ASN A 383 -46.04 -19.18 31.03
N ASP A 384 -44.99 -18.38 30.82
CA ASP A 384 -44.55 -17.38 31.79
C ASP A 384 -44.08 -16.13 31.03
N GLU A 385 -45.00 -15.21 30.75
CA GLU A 385 -44.70 -13.83 30.36
C GLU A 385 -44.98 -12.88 31.53
N LEU A 386 -44.03 -11.96 31.74
CA LEU A 386 -44.15 -10.70 32.48
C LEU A 386 -44.40 -10.77 33.99
N GLN A 387 -43.36 -11.08 34.76
CA GLN A 387 -43.13 -10.41 36.05
C GLN A 387 -42.02 -9.36 35.88
N SER A 388 -42.30 -8.12 36.30
CA SER A 388 -41.29 -7.08 36.49
C SER A 388 -40.39 -7.46 37.68
N HIS A 389 -39.47 -8.39 37.49
CA HIS A 389 -38.45 -8.65 38.49
C HIS A 389 -37.50 -7.46 38.52
N GLN A 390 -37.55 -6.69 39.61
CA GLN A 390 -36.44 -5.80 39.96
C GLN A 390 -35.16 -6.64 39.99
N SER A 391 -34.11 -6.16 39.29
CA SER A 391 -32.82 -6.85 39.26
C SER A 391 -32.35 -7.14 40.68
N ARG A 392 -32.07 -8.41 40.98
CA ARG A 392 -31.56 -8.80 42.31
C ARG A 392 -30.19 -8.16 42.56
N PRO A 393 -29.81 -7.94 43.83
CA PRO A 393 -28.48 -7.47 44.18
C PRO A 393 -27.38 -8.38 43.60
N VAL A 394 -26.24 -7.77 43.23
CA VAL A 394 -25.11 -8.47 42.59
C VAL A 394 -24.62 -9.67 43.42
N ASP A 395 -24.61 -9.55 44.75
CA ASP A 395 -24.18 -10.62 45.66
C ASP A 395 -25.11 -11.84 45.61
N GLU A 396 -26.42 -11.60 45.54
CA GLU A 396 -27.42 -12.67 45.38
C GLU A 396 -27.27 -13.36 44.02
N CYS A 397 -27.10 -12.56 42.96
CA CYS A 397 -26.84 -13.08 41.61
C CYS A 397 -25.56 -13.93 41.55
N LEU A 398 -24.49 -13.54 42.26
CA LEU A 398 -23.27 -14.33 42.40
C LEU A 398 -23.49 -15.66 43.14
N MET A 399 -24.32 -15.66 44.19
CA MET A 399 -24.68 -16.88 44.91
C MET A 399 -25.46 -17.84 44.02
N ILE A 400 -26.42 -17.33 43.24
CA ILE A 400 -27.21 -18.11 42.29
C ILE A 400 -26.31 -18.71 41.20
N LEU A 401 -25.37 -17.94 40.68
CA LEU A 401 -24.44 -18.40 39.65
C LEU A 401 -23.54 -19.54 40.15
N LYS A 402 -23.08 -19.46 41.41
CA LYS A 402 -22.21 -20.48 42.04
C LYS A 402 -22.96 -21.72 42.49
N ASP A 403 -24.29 -21.65 42.63
CA ASP A 403 -25.12 -22.79 43.02
C ASP A 403 -25.18 -23.83 41.87
N PRO A 404 -24.66 -25.07 42.08
CA PRO A 404 -24.66 -26.12 41.06
C PRO A 404 -26.07 -26.51 40.59
N LYS A 405 -27.11 -26.26 41.39
CA LYS A 405 -28.50 -26.60 41.07
C LYS A 405 -29.22 -25.49 40.31
N ARG A 406 -28.81 -24.23 40.44
CA ARG A 406 -29.45 -23.08 39.79
C ARG A 406 -28.68 -22.65 38.55
N GLY A 407 -27.46 -22.15 38.71
CA GLY A 407 -26.59 -21.70 37.62
C GLY A 407 -27.13 -20.49 36.84
N ALA A 408 -26.53 -20.21 35.68
CA ALA A 408 -26.83 -19.04 34.85
C ALA A 408 -28.26 -18.98 34.28
N ARG A 409 -28.93 -20.13 34.11
CA ARG A 409 -30.34 -20.23 33.66
C ARG A 409 -31.34 -19.51 34.58
N CYS A 410 -30.98 -19.30 35.85
CA CYS A 410 -31.85 -18.62 36.81
C CYS A 410 -31.64 -17.10 36.88
N LEU A 411 -30.71 -16.55 36.08
CA LEU A 411 -30.40 -15.14 36.01
C LEU A 411 -30.99 -14.53 34.74
N THR A 412 -31.43 -13.28 34.80
CA THR A 412 -31.85 -12.50 33.63
C THR A 412 -30.63 -11.93 32.90
N ASN A 413 -30.79 -11.50 31.64
CA ASN A 413 -29.69 -10.87 30.90
C ASN A 413 -29.18 -9.61 31.61
N ALA A 414 -30.08 -8.77 32.15
CA ALA A 414 -29.73 -7.57 32.90
C ALA A 414 -28.85 -7.88 34.12
N GLU A 415 -29.17 -8.94 34.86
CA GLU A 415 -28.37 -9.38 36.02
C GLU A 415 -27.01 -9.94 35.62
N VAL A 416 -26.94 -10.70 34.51
CA VAL A 416 -25.66 -11.18 33.97
C VAL A 416 -24.78 -10.01 33.51
N MET A 417 -25.36 -9.00 32.85
CA MET A 417 -24.63 -7.78 32.46
C MET A 417 -24.08 -7.04 33.69
N ALA A 418 -24.88 -6.87 34.74
CA ALA A 418 -24.44 -6.27 36.00
C ALA A 418 -23.29 -7.08 36.66
N LEU A 419 -23.36 -8.42 36.62
CA LEU A 419 -22.28 -9.30 37.08
C LEU A 419 -20.98 -9.11 36.29
N VAL A 420 -21.05 -8.84 34.98
CA VAL A 420 -19.85 -8.56 34.17
C VAL A 420 -19.27 -7.19 34.50
N GLU A 421 -20.11 -6.17 34.68
CA GLU A 421 -19.69 -4.82 35.06
C GLU A 421 -18.99 -4.78 36.42
N CYS A 422 -19.51 -5.52 37.40
CA CYS A 422 -18.89 -5.68 38.71
C CYS A 422 -17.74 -6.70 38.76
N ARG A 423 -17.28 -7.21 37.60
CA ARG A 423 -16.22 -8.24 37.47
C ARG A 423 -16.51 -9.57 38.18
N GLY A 424 -17.77 -9.84 38.49
CA GLY A 424 -18.25 -11.14 38.96
C GLY A 424 -18.17 -12.24 37.89
N ILE A 425 -18.31 -11.85 36.61
CA ILE A 425 -18.04 -12.69 35.44
C ILE A 425 -17.05 -11.96 34.52
N LEU A 426 -16.04 -12.66 34.01
CA LEU A 426 -15.16 -12.10 32.99
C LEU A 426 -15.88 -12.14 31.63
N GLY A 427 -16.04 -11.00 30.96
CA GLY A 427 -16.85 -10.89 29.73
C GLY A 427 -16.41 -11.81 28.57
N TYR A 428 -15.13 -12.19 28.50
CA TYR A 428 -14.63 -13.14 27.49
C TYR A 428 -14.98 -14.61 27.79
N ARG A 429 -15.52 -14.90 28.99
CA ARG A 429 -15.92 -16.26 29.41
C ARG A 429 -17.43 -16.50 29.36
N LEU A 430 -18.22 -15.55 28.86
CA LEU A 430 -19.69 -15.63 28.86
C LEU A 430 -20.18 -16.95 28.24
N GLU A 431 -19.63 -17.35 27.10
CA GLU A 431 -20.05 -18.56 26.39
C GLU A 431 -19.75 -19.86 27.16
N ALA A 432 -18.78 -19.83 28.08
CA ALA A 432 -18.42 -20.96 28.92
C ALA A 432 -19.18 -20.98 30.26
N VAL A 433 -19.77 -19.85 30.66
CA VAL A 433 -20.48 -19.68 31.95
C VAL A 433 -21.99 -19.76 31.79
N MET A 434 -22.52 -19.32 30.65
CA MET A 434 -23.95 -19.42 30.35
C MET A 434 -24.37 -20.87 30.05
N GLU A 435 -25.66 -21.15 30.19
CA GLU A 435 -26.26 -22.44 29.87
C GLU A 435 -26.15 -22.82 28.39
N SER A 436 -26.07 -21.83 27.51
CA SER A 436 -25.78 -22.01 26.09
C SER A 436 -24.74 -21.00 25.60
N PRO A 437 -23.80 -21.42 24.74
CA PRO A 437 -22.90 -20.51 24.06
C PRO A 437 -23.59 -19.36 23.31
N GLU A 438 -24.73 -19.65 22.66
CA GLU A 438 -25.50 -18.66 21.91
C GLU A 438 -26.01 -17.53 22.82
N ARG A 439 -26.47 -17.86 24.05
CA ARG A 439 -26.86 -16.85 25.04
C ARG A 439 -25.68 -15.99 25.46
N GLY A 440 -24.49 -16.59 25.64
CA GLY A 440 -23.27 -15.83 25.92
C GLY A 440 -22.94 -14.80 24.83
N VAL A 441 -23.09 -15.19 23.56
CA VAL A 441 -22.94 -14.30 22.41
C VAL A 441 -24.02 -13.21 22.40
N ALA A 442 -25.28 -13.56 22.69
CA ALA A 442 -26.40 -12.60 22.75
C ALA A 442 -26.17 -11.50 23.80
N ILE A 443 -25.78 -11.89 25.02
CA ILE A 443 -25.49 -10.95 26.12
C ILE A 443 -24.31 -10.05 25.75
N ARG A 444 -23.24 -10.60 25.14
CA ARG A 444 -22.11 -9.78 24.68
C ARG A 444 -22.55 -8.73 23.65
N ARG A 445 -23.44 -9.10 22.73
CA ARG A 445 -23.99 -8.17 21.73
C ARG A 445 -24.79 -7.05 22.39
N GLU A 446 -25.65 -7.38 23.37
CA GLU A 446 -26.44 -6.41 24.13
C GLU A 446 -25.54 -5.40 24.87
N MET A 447 -24.51 -5.90 25.56
CA MET A 447 -23.50 -5.06 26.23
C MET A 447 -22.69 -4.19 25.26
N LEU A 448 -22.46 -4.67 24.04
CA LEU A 448 -21.71 -3.93 23.02
C LEU A 448 -22.58 -2.86 22.37
N SER A 449 -23.85 -3.14 22.05
CA SER A 449 -24.78 -2.21 21.40
C SER A 449 -24.87 -0.86 22.10
N ALA A 450 -24.89 -0.84 23.44
CA ALA A 450 -24.92 0.41 24.21
C ALA A 450 -23.65 1.28 24.08
N LYS A 451 -22.54 0.70 23.60
CA LYS A 451 -21.23 1.37 23.45
C LYS A 451 -20.94 1.77 22.01
N LEU A 452 -21.78 1.37 21.05
CA LEU A 452 -21.60 1.68 19.65
C LEU A 452 -22.17 3.07 19.32
N PRO A 453 -21.66 3.75 18.28
CA PRO A 453 -22.26 4.99 17.78
C PRO A 453 -23.71 4.81 17.31
N GLU A 454 -24.06 3.61 16.85
CA GLU A 454 -25.40 3.22 16.41
C GLU A 454 -25.80 1.90 17.10
N ALA A 455 -26.84 1.93 17.94
CA ALA A 455 -27.26 0.79 18.74
C ALA A 455 -27.79 -0.40 17.88
N SER A 456 -28.38 -0.09 16.72
CA SER A 456 -28.92 -1.04 15.73
C SER A 456 -27.84 -1.69 14.85
N ALA A 457 -26.57 -1.30 14.96
CA ALA A 457 -25.51 -1.75 14.05
C ALA A 457 -25.32 -3.28 13.99
N LEU A 458 -25.73 -4.00 15.02
CA LEU A 458 -25.59 -5.46 15.10
C LEU A 458 -26.80 -6.23 14.55
N GLU A 459 -27.92 -5.59 14.21
CA GLU A 459 -29.17 -6.26 13.80
C GLU A 459 -28.96 -7.23 12.62
N ASN A 460 -28.19 -6.81 11.62
CA ASN A 460 -27.91 -7.60 10.42
C ASN A 460 -26.68 -8.51 10.53
N LEU A 461 -25.97 -8.51 11.67
CA LEU A 461 -24.90 -9.45 11.94
C LEU A 461 -25.50 -10.71 12.57
N PRO A 462 -25.64 -11.83 11.83
CA PRO A 462 -26.30 -13.02 12.34
C PRO A 462 -25.48 -13.68 13.46
N TYR A 463 -26.19 -14.33 14.39
CA TYR A 463 -25.58 -15.06 15.50
C TYR A 463 -26.37 -16.30 15.94
N ARG A 464 -27.68 -16.35 15.69
CA ARG A 464 -28.51 -17.49 16.09
C ARG A 464 -28.23 -18.72 15.23
N HIS A 465 -28.52 -19.89 15.79
CA HIS A 465 -28.48 -21.19 15.12
C HIS A 465 -27.10 -21.55 14.55
N TYR A 466 -26.04 -21.09 15.21
CA TYR A 466 -24.66 -21.44 14.87
C TYR A 466 -24.03 -22.27 15.99
N ASP A 467 -23.33 -23.34 15.62
CA ASP A 467 -22.67 -24.23 16.58
C ASP A 467 -21.37 -23.61 17.14
N TYR A 468 -21.55 -22.72 18.13
CA TYR A 468 -20.44 -22.05 18.81
C TYR A 468 -19.57 -22.99 19.65
N SER A 469 -20.05 -24.20 19.98
CA SER A 469 -19.27 -25.17 20.74
C SER A 469 -17.97 -25.56 20.04
N LYS A 470 -17.96 -25.50 18.70
CA LYS A 470 -16.79 -25.76 17.86
C LYS A 470 -15.85 -24.57 17.68
N VAL A 471 -16.25 -23.37 18.09
CA VAL A 471 -15.47 -22.12 17.93
C VAL A 471 -14.75 -21.74 19.23
N ILE A 472 -15.40 -21.96 20.37
CA ILE A 472 -14.92 -21.53 21.67
C ILE A 472 -13.66 -22.29 22.06
N GLY A 473 -12.59 -21.55 22.36
CA GLY A 473 -11.30 -22.12 22.76
C GLY A 473 -10.47 -22.69 21.61
N THR A 474 -10.95 -22.55 20.36
CA THR A 474 -10.31 -23.13 19.17
C THR A 474 -10.12 -22.13 18.03
N ASN A 475 -11.16 -21.35 17.68
CA ASN A 475 -11.20 -20.58 16.44
C ASN A 475 -11.38 -19.07 16.62
N CYS A 476 -12.08 -18.63 17.67
CA CYS A 476 -12.32 -17.20 17.91
C CYS A 476 -12.68 -16.91 19.37
N GLU A 477 -12.28 -15.74 19.86
CA GLU A 477 -12.63 -15.19 21.16
C GLU A 477 -13.56 -13.98 21.00
N ASN A 478 -14.27 -13.61 22.07
CA ASN A 478 -15.16 -12.45 22.07
C ASN A 478 -16.20 -12.45 20.93
N VAL A 479 -16.70 -13.63 20.57
CA VAL A 479 -17.67 -13.85 19.50
C VAL A 479 -18.93 -13.00 19.69
N ILE A 480 -19.33 -12.28 18.63
CA ILE A 480 -20.57 -11.46 18.56
C ILE A 480 -21.52 -11.90 17.44
N GLY A 481 -21.21 -13.00 16.76
CA GLY A 481 -21.92 -13.45 15.56
C GLY A 481 -20.97 -14.11 14.58
N TYR A 482 -21.40 -14.20 13.32
CA TYR A 482 -20.59 -14.65 12.20
C TYR A 482 -20.91 -13.82 10.96
N VAL A 483 -19.98 -13.80 9.99
CA VAL A 483 -20.18 -13.08 8.71
C VAL A 483 -20.43 -14.11 7.61
N PRO A 484 -21.62 -14.16 7.00
CA PRO A 484 -21.87 -15.00 5.84
C PRO A 484 -21.06 -14.52 4.63
N VAL A 485 -20.32 -15.43 3.99
CA VAL A 485 -19.61 -15.19 2.73
C VAL A 485 -20.24 -16.09 1.66
N PRO A 486 -20.69 -15.57 0.51
CA PRO A 486 -21.27 -16.41 -0.55
C PRO A 486 -20.28 -17.47 -1.02
N VAL A 487 -20.74 -18.72 -1.14
CA VAL A 487 -19.95 -19.85 -1.66
C VAL A 487 -20.50 -20.24 -3.02
N GLY A 488 -19.68 -20.07 -4.06
CA GLY A 488 -19.94 -20.59 -5.40
C GLY A 488 -19.16 -21.88 -5.68
N VAL A 489 -19.45 -22.51 -6.81
CA VAL A 489 -18.75 -23.72 -7.28
C VAL A 489 -18.19 -23.49 -8.69
N ALA A 490 -16.94 -23.91 -8.91
CA ALA A 490 -16.31 -23.96 -10.21
C ALA A 490 -15.96 -25.41 -10.56
N GLY A 491 -16.35 -25.89 -11.75
CA GLY A 491 -16.03 -27.23 -12.20
C GLY A 491 -16.98 -27.80 -13.27
N PRO A 492 -16.77 -29.06 -13.69
CA PRO A 492 -15.73 -29.96 -13.18
C PRO A 492 -14.32 -29.52 -13.61
N LEU A 493 -13.37 -29.61 -12.68
CA LEU A 493 -11.93 -29.50 -12.92
C LEU A 493 -11.36 -30.91 -13.08
N LEU A 494 -11.01 -31.30 -14.29
CA LEU A 494 -10.33 -32.56 -14.56
C LEU A 494 -8.84 -32.44 -14.20
N LEU A 495 -8.41 -33.10 -13.13
CA LEU A 495 -7.07 -33.06 -12.56
C LEU A 495 -6.57 -34.47 -12.26
N ASP A 496 -5.42 -34.85 -12.82
CA ASP A 496 -4.80 -36.16 -12.64
C ASP A 496 -5.78 -37.33 -12.88
N GLY A 497 -6.66 -37.18 -13.88
CA GLY A 497 -7.69 -38.17 -14.24
C GLY A 497 -8.91 -38.22 -13.31
N LYS A 498 -9.07 -37.26 -12.39
CA LYS A 498 -10.24 -37.13 -11.49
C LYS A 498 -10.93 -35.79 -11.66
N GLU A 499 -12.25 -35.77 -11.51
CA GLU A 499 -13.03 -34.53 -11.57
C GLU A 499 -13.29 -33.95 -10.18
N PHE A 500 -13.11 -32.64 -10.03
CA PHE A 500 -13.38 -31.91 -8.79
C PHE A 500 -14.35 -30.76 -9.03
N HIS A 501 -15.30 -30.58 -8.10
CA HIS A 501 -16.17 -29.41 -8.02
C HIS A 501 -15.68 -28.51 -6.90
N VAL A 502 -15.01 -27.41 -7.27
CA VAL A 502 -14.22 -26.62 -6.34
C VAL A 502 -15.07 -25.56 -5.66
N PRO A 503 -15.25 -25.60 -4.32
CA PRO A 503 -15.97 -24.57 -3.58
C PRO A 503 -15.11 -23.30 -3.45
N MET A 504 -15.73 -22.15 -3.69
CA MET A 504 -15.08 -20.84 -3.68
C MET A 504 -15.93 -19.82 -2.91
N ALA A 505 -15.45 -19.38 -1.74
CA ALA A 505 -16.11 -18.37 -0.92
C ALA A 505 -15.60 -16.97 -1.28
N THR A 506 -16.44 -16.12 -1.86
CA THR A 506 -16.03 -14.79 -2.33
C THR A 506 -17.20 -13.81 -2.43
N THR A 507 -16.89 -12.53 -2.34
CA THR A 507 -17.81 -11.41 -2.65
C THR A 507 -17.42 -10.69 -3.95
N GLU A 508 -16.35 -11.12 -4.63
CA GLU A 508 -15.93 -10.56 -5.91
C GLU A 508 -16.77 -11.14 -7.05
N GLY A 509 -17.57 -10.29 -7.72
CA GLY A 509 -18.30 -10.66 -8.92
C GLY A 509 -17.36 -11.12 -10.04
N CYS A 510 -17.86 -12.02 -10.90
CA CYS A 510 -17.11 -12.71 -11.97
C CYS A 510 -16.08 -13.76 -11.53
N LEU A 511 -15.58 -13.77 -10.29
CA LEU A 511 -14.46 -14.64 -9.92
C LEU A 511 -14.75 -16.12 -10.16
N VAL A 512 -15.86 -16.62 -9.59
CA VAL A 512 -16.27 -18.03 -9.73
C VAL A 512 -16.60 -18.36 -11.20
N ALA A 513 -17.31 -17.47 -11.90
CA ALA A 513 -17.67 -17.68 -13.31
C ALA A 513 -16.44 -17.73 -14.23
N SER A 514 -15.45 -16.86 -14.02
CA SER A 514 -14.18 -16.86 -14.75
C SER A 514 -13.40 -18.14 -14.47
N THR A 515 -13.29 -18.55 -13.21
CA THR A 515 -12.62 -19.79 -12.83
C THR A 515 -13.31 -21.02 -13.45
N ASN A 516 -14.64 -21.02 -13.48
CA ASN A 516 -15.45 -22.06 -14.10
C ASN A 516 -15.21 -22.15 -15.62
N ARG A 517 -15.10 -21.01 -16.31
CA ARG A 517 -14.72 -20.96 -17.73
C ARG A 517 -13.31 -21.53 -17.97
N GLY A 518 -12.38 -21.25 -17.08
CA GLY A 518 -11.05 -21.87 -17.07
C GLY A 518 -11.12 -23.39 -16.93
N CYS A 519 -11.90 -23.88 -15.95
CA CYS A 519 -12.12 -25.32 -15.75
C CYS A 519 -12.70 -25.99 -16.99
N ARG A 520 -13.62 -25.31 -17.69
CA ARG A 520 -14.17 -25.80 -18.97
C ARG A 520 -13.09 -25.92 -20.05
N ALA A 521 -12.20 -24.93 -20.19
CA ALA A 521 -11.16 -24.94 -21.20
C ALA A 521 -10.13 -26.06 -20.99
N VAL A 522 -9.66 -26.26 -19.75
CA VAL A 522 -8.72 -27.34 -19.42
C VAL A 522 -9.37 -28.72 -19.60
N THR A 523 -10.61 -28.91 -19.16
CA THR A 523 -11.30 -30.21 -19.26
C THR A 523 -11.58 -30.60 -20.72
N LEU A 524 -11.95 -29.64 -21.58
CA LEU A 524 -12.11 -29.88 -23.01
C LEU A 524 -10.80 -30.22 -23.75
N SER A 525 -9.66 -29.98 -23.11
CA SER A 525 -8.32 -30.20 -23.68
C SER A 525 -7.58 -31.36 -23.02
N GLY A 526 -8.28 -32.22 -22.26
CA GLY A 526 -7.70 -33.43 -21.65
C GLY A 526 -7.34 -33.30 -20.17
N GLY A 527 -7.56 -32.13 -19.56
CA GLY A 527 -7.36 -31.90 -18.13
C GLY A 527 -5.99 -31.37 -17.75
N VAL A 528 -5.75 -31.30 -16.44
CA VAL A 528 -4.53 -30.79 -15.82
C VAL A 528 -3.74 -31.94 -15.22
N SER A 529 -2.42 -31.93 -15.38
CA SER A 529 -1.49 -32.83 -14.67
C SER A 529 -0.78 -32.05 -13.57
N SER A 530 -0.57 -32.67 -12.40
CA SER A 530 0.05 -31.97 -11.27
C SER A 530 1.01 -32.82 -10.44
N ARG A 531 1.98 -32.19 -9.80
CA ARG A 531 2.92 -32.85 -8.88
C ARG A 531 3.21 -31.96 -7.66
N VAL A 532 3.28 -32.60 -6.49
CA VAL A 532 3.83 -31.98 -5.27
C VAL A 532 5.34 -32.27 -5.27
N LEU A 533 6.14 -31.22 -5.31
CA LEU A 533 7.60 -31.25 -5.41
C LEU A 533 8.27 -31.30 -4.03
N ALA A 534 7.64 -30.66 -3.03
CA ALA A 534 8.12 -30.65 -1.66
C ALA A 534 6.95 -30.51 -0.68
N ASP A 535 7.13 -31.05 0.53
CA ASP A 535 6.15 -31.01 1.61
C ASP A 535 6.89 -30.79 2.95
N GLY A 536 6.87 -29.54 3.42
CA GLY A 536 7.45 -29.20 4.71
C GLY A 536 7.08 -27.80 5.16
N MET A 537 6.32 -27.70 6.24
CA MET A 537 6.06 -26.43 6.91
C MET A 537 7.33 -25.98 7.66
N THR A 538 7.43 -24.69 8.00
CA THR A 538 8.64 -24.14 8.62
C THR A 538 8.39 -23.28 9.86
N ARG A 539 9.37 -23.28 10.76
CA ARG A 539 9.49 -22.35 11.89
C ARG A 539 10.92 -21.81 11.95
N GLY A 540 11.07 -20.50 12.07
CA GLY A 540 12.36 -19.81 12.03
C GLY A 540 12.62 -18.96 13.27
N PRO A 541 13.04 -19.55 14.41
CA PRO A 541 13.49 -18.83 15.59
C PRO A 541 14.73 -17.97 15.34
N VAL A 542 14.93 -17.02 16.25
CA VAL A 542 16.18 -16.26 16.38
C VAL A 542 16.75 -16.46 17.78
N VAL A 543 17.98 -16.95 17.81
CA VAL A 543 18.79 -17.11 19.03
C VAL A 543 19.99 -16.18 18.96
N GLN A 544 20.54 -15.86 20.12
CA GLN A 544 21.64 -14.92 20.25
C GLN A 544 22.76 -15.53 21.09
N MET A 545 23.98 -15.44 20.59
CA MET A 545 25.19 -15.87 21.29
C MET A 545 25.96 -14.66 21.87
N PRO A 546 26.97 -14.89 22.74
CA PRO A 546 27.82 -13.82 23.25
C PRO A 546 28.62 -13.10 22.15
N SER A 547 29.06 -13.83 21.12
CA SER A 547 29.85 -13.27 20.00
C SER A 547 29.45 -13.89 18.65
N ALA A 548 29.81 -13.23 17.56
CA ALA A 548 29.59 -13.74 16.20
C ALA A 548 30.37 -15.05 15.95
N CYS A 549 31.60 -15.17 16.47
CA CYS A 549 32.39 -16.39 16.37
C CYS A 549 31.72 -17.57 17.07
N ARG A 550 31.13 -17.32 18.25
CA ARG A 550 30.37 -18.35 18.97
C ARG A 550 29.09 -18.74 18.24
N ALA A 551 28.39 -17.80 17.61
CA ALA A 551 27.25 -18.10 16.76
C ALA A 551 27.65 -18.93 15.52
N ALA A 552 28.83 -18.68 14.95
CA ALA A 552 29.38 -19.48 13.85
C ALA A 552 29.72 -20.91 14.28
N GLU A 553 30.24 -21.12 15.49
CA GLU A 553 30.44 -22.46 16.06
C GLU A 553 29.13 -23.23 16.18
N VAL A 554 28.07 -22.60 16.73
CA VAL A 554 26.74 -23.22 16.84
C VAL A 554 26.17 -23.56 15.46
N LYS A 555 26.32 -22.67 14.47
CA LYS A 555 25.92 -22.94 13.08
C LYS A 555 26.65 -24.16 12.53
N GLY A 556 27.97 -24.22 12.65
CA GLY A 556 28.78 -25.34 12.16
C GLY A 556 28.40 -26.65 12.83
N TRP A 557 28.04 -26.62 14.11
CA TRP A 557 27.53 -27.80 14.80
C TRP A 557 26.14 -28.22 14.30
N LEU A 558 25.20 -27.31 14.11
CA LEU A 558 23.86 -27.63 13.57
C LEU A 558 23.92 -28.23 12.16
N GLU A 559 24.94 -27.88 11.37
CA GLU A 559 25.17 -28.42 10.03
C GLU A 559 25.95 -29.76 10.03
N SER A 560 26.51 -30.16 11.17
CA SER A 560 27.14 -31.49 11.32
C SER A 560 26.08 -32.61 11.39
N PRO A 561 26.39 -33.83 10.91
CA PRO A 561 25.48 -34.98 11.02
C PRO A 561 25.06 -35.26 12.46
N GLU A 562 25.99 -35.14 13.42
CA GLU A 562 25.75 -35.38 14.83
C GLU A 562 24.81 -34.32 15.42
N GLY A 563 25.02 -33.05 15.06
CA GLY A 563 24.18 -31.95 15.53
C GLY A 563 22.78 -31.97 14.96
N PHE A 564 22.65 -32.17 13.65
CA PHE A 564 21.36 -32.36 13.01
C PHE A 564 20.60 -33.54 13.61
N SER A 565 21.25 -34.70 13.81
CA SER A 565 20.60 -35.89 14.39
C SER A 565 20.11 -35.65 15.82
N ALA A 566 20.90 -34.99 16.66
CA ALA A 566 20.51 -34.67 18.03
C ALA A 566 19.29 -33.75 18.09
N ILE A 567 19.26 -32.73 17.22
CA ILE A 567 18.14 -31.79 17.12
C ILE A 567 16.90 -32.45 16.53
N LYS A 568 17.06 -33.26 15.47
CA LYS A 568 15.99 -34.05 14.86
C LYS A 568 15.32 -34.97 15.88
N GLN A 569 16.10 -35.69 16.69
CA GLN A 569 15.55 -36.57 17.71
C GLN A 569 14.67 -35.82 18.72
N ALA A 570 15.14 -34.67 19.21
CA ALA A 570 14.39 -33.83 20.14
C ALA A 570 13.10 -33.26 19.49
N PHE A 571 13.18 -32.81 18.24
CA PHE A 571 12.06 -32.28 17.48
C PHE A 571 10.98 -33.35 17.23
N ASP A 572 11.37 -34.49 16.67
CA ASP A 572 10.47 -35.57 16.23
C ASP A 572 9.76 -36.25 17.41
N HIS A 573 10.33 -36.21 18.62
CA HIS A 573 9.69 -36.75 19.83
C HIS A 573 8.41 -36.01 20.23
N THR A 574 8.21 -34.78 19.76
CA THR A 574 7.06 -33.96 20.18
C THR A 574 5.73 -34.35 19.52
N SER A 575 5.77 -35.11 18.42
CA SER A 575 4.61 -35.50 17.63
C SER A 575 4.87 -36.73 16.75
N ARG A 576 3.84 -37.58 16.61
CA ARG A 576 3.91 -38.74 15.70
C ARG A 576 4.04 -38.37 14.22
N PHE A 577 3.67 -37.15 13.82
CA PHE A 577 3.74 -36.68 12.43
C PHE A 577 4.91 -35.74 12.15
N ALA A 578 5.48 -35.11 13.18
CA ALA A 578 6.60 -34.21 13.03
C ALA A 578 7.84 -35.00 12.62
N ARG A 579 8.32 -34.79 11.40
CA ARG A 579 9.58 -35.35 10.90
C ARG A 579 10.43 -34.23 10.38
N LEU A 580 11.45 -33.83 11.14
CA LEU A 580 12.39 -32.78 10.76
C LEU A 580 13.17 -33.24 9.54
N ASP A 581 13.01 -32.53 8.44
CA ASP A 581 13.63 -32.85 7.16
C ASP A 581 14.94 -32.07 7.00
N ARG A 582 14.91 -30.78 7.33
CA ARG A 582 16.04 -29.88 7.09
C ARG A 582 16.15 -28.79 8.14
N LEU A 583 17.39 -28.41 8.42
CA LEU A 583 17.74 -27.16 9.10
C LEU A 583 18.45 -26.24 8.12
N GLN A 584 18.08 -24.96 8.11
CA GLN A 584 18.83 -23.91 7.41
C GLN A 584 19.15 -22.81 8.41
N ALA A 585 20.43 -22.61 8.67
CA ALA A 585 20.91 -21.66 9.67
C ALA A 585 21.59 -20.46 9.00
N SER A 586 21.19 -19.24 9.36
CA SER A 586 21.75 -17.99 8.84
C SER A 586 22.20 -17.07 9.96
N LEU A 587 23.35 -16.42 9.80
CA LEU A 587 23.93 -15.52 10.80
C LEU A 587 23.71 -14.05 10.44
N ALA A 588 23.52 -13.23 11.47
CA ALA A 588 23.63 -11.77 11.39
C ALA A 588 24.35 -11.26 12.66
N GLY A 589 25.66 -11.05 12.55
CA GLY A 589 26.51 -10.81 13.72
C GLY A 589 26.44 -11.97 14.70
N ARG A 590 26.05 -11.70 15.95
CA ARG A 590 25.89 -12.71 17.01
C ARG A 590 24.50 -13.35 17.07
N ASN A 591 23.59 -12.98 16.17
CA ASN A 591 22.27 -13.59 16.06
C ASN A 591 22.31 -14.74 15.05
N LEU A 592 21.66 -15.84 15.38
CA LEU A 592 21.51 -17.03 14.54
C LEU A 592 20.02 -17.29 14.30
N TYR A 593 19.63 -17.30 13.04
CA TYR A 593 18.28 -17.63 12.58
C TYR A 593 18.28 -19.07 12.09
N ILE A 594 17.47 -19.92 12.70
CA ILE A 594 17.47 -21.36 12.41
C ILE A 594 16.11 -21.72 11.83
N ARG A 595 16.03 -22.05 10.55
CA ARG A 595 14.81 -22.44 9.86
C ARG A 595 14.64 -23.97 9.95
N PHE A 596 13.74 -24.40 10.82
CA PHE A 596 13.29 -25.79 10.94
C PHE A 596 12.26 -26.07 9.84
N GLN A 597 12.47 -27.12 9.06
CA GLN A 597 11.51 -27.58 8.06
C GLN A 597 11.10 -29.03 8.36
N SER A 598 9.80 -29.30 8.41
CA SER A 598 9.29 -30.59 8.81
C SER A 598 7.95 -30.93 8.17
N GLN A 599 7.74 -32.23 7.90
CA GLN A 599 6.43 -32.79 7.53
C GLN A 599 5.45 -32.71 8.70
N THR A 600 4.17 -32.55 8.40
CA THR A 600 3.12 -32.28 9.40
C THR A 600 1.88 -33.15 9.25
N GLY A 601 1.97 -34.22 8.45
CA GLY A 601 0.83 -35.04 8.05
C GLY A 601 -0.19 -34.17 7.29
N ASP A 602 -1.48 -34.33 7.61
CA ASP A 602 -2.57 -33.59 6.97
C ASP A 602 -2.88 -32.23 7.62
N ALA A 603 -2.21 -31.90 8.74
CA ALA A 603 -2.33 -30.58 9.34
C ALA A 603 -1.44 -29.57 8.59
N MET A 604 -1.86 -28.30 8.54
CA MET A 604 -0.98 -27.21 8.10
C MET A 604 0.26 -27.11 9.00
N GLY A 605 0.09 -27.41 10.30
CA GLY A 605 1.19 -27.85 11.16
C GLY A 605 1.96 -26.78 11.93
N MET A 606 1.49 -25.52 11.92
CA MET A 606 2.18 -24.41 12.60
C MET A 606 2.34 -24.59 14.12
N ASN A 607 1.32 -25.12 14.80
CA ASN A 607 1.41 -25.42 16.24
C ASN A 607 2.33 -26.61 16.52
N MET A 608 2.29 -27.63 15.65
CA MET A 608 3.15 -28.80 15.73
C MET A 608 4.63 -28.41 15.62
N LEU A 609 4.95 -27.53 14.67
CA LEU A 609 6.31 -27.03 14.46
C LEU A 609 6.77 -26.09 15.55
N SER A 610 5.93 -25.21 16.08
CA SER A 610 6.31 -24.39 17.24
C SER A 610 6.72 -25.26 18.42
N LYS A 611 5.93 -26.30 18.74
CA LYS A 611 6.24 -27.26 19.82
C LYS A 611 7.54 -28.02 19.55
N GLY A 612 7.70 -28.55 18.33
CA GLY A 612 8.93 -29.25 17.93
C GLY A 612 10.16 -28.35 18.04
N THR A 613 10.04 -27.10 17.58
CA THR A 613 11.12 -26.10 17.64
C THR A 613 11.47 -25.73 19.07
N GLU A 614 10.49 -25.53 19.97
CA GLU A 614 10.78 -25.26 21.38
C GLU A 614 11.58 -26.39 22.04
N GLN A 615 11.20 -27.64 21.80
CA GLN A 615 11.93 -28.80 22.33
C GLN A 615 13.34 -28.90 21.74
N ALA A 616 13.48 -28.67 20.43
CA ALA A 616 14.77 -28.63 19.75
C ALA A 616 15.68 -27.52 20.28
N LEU A 617 15.13 -26.33 20.54
CA LEU A 617 15.87 -25.20 21.10
C LEU A 617 16.27 -25.44 22.55
N SER A 618 15.43 -26.11 23.34
CA SER A 618 15.77 -26.53 24.69
C SER A 618 16.97 -27.50 24.67
N ARG A 619 16.95 -28.49 23.77
CA ARG A 619 18.08 -29.41 23.55
C ARG A 619 19.36 -28.68 23.11
N LEU A 620 19.22 -27.67 22.26
CA LEU A 620 20.34 -26.83 21.83
C LEU A 620 20.91 -26.01 23.00
N GLN A 621 20.05 -25.49 23.87
CA GLN A 621 20.43 -24.69 25.04
C GLN A 621 21.16 -25.51 26.11
N GLU A 622 20.84 -26.80 26.27
CA GLU A 622 21.61 -27.71 27.13
C GLU A 622 23.08 -27.83 26.70
N ARG A 623 23.32 -27.84 25.38
CA ARG A 623 24.68 -27.91 24.81
C ARG A 623 25.39 -26.56 24.80
N TYR A 624 24.65 -25.49 24.56
CA TYR A 624 25.14 -24.12 24.52
C TYR A 624 24.40 -23.27 25.58
N PRO A 625 24.76 -23.36 26.88
CA PRO A 625 24.08 -22.63 27.95
C PRO A 625 24.19 -21.11 27.81
N ASP A 626 25.20 -20.65 27.06
CA ASP A 626 25.43 -19.25 26.71
C ASP A 626 24.50 -18.73 25.59
N MET A 627 23.68 -19.60 24.99
CA MET A 627 22.66 -19.24 24.02
C MET A 627 21.43 -18.62 24.69
N ARG A 628 21.00 -17.46 24.19
CA ARG A 628 19.74 -16.83 24.56
C ARG A 628 18.71 -16.97 23.45
N LEU A 629 17.58 -17.59 23.74
CA LEU A 629 16.41 -17.55 22.86
C LEU A 629 15.78 -16.15 22.91
N LEU A 630 15.76 -15.44 21.78
CA LEU A 630 15.09 -14.13 21.69
C LEU A 630 13.63 -14.29 21.29
N ALA A 631 13.35 -15.14 20.30
CA ALA A 631 11.99 -15.47 19.88
C ALA A 631 11.94 -16.82 19.15
N VAL A 632 10.87 -17.59 19.38
CA VAL A 632 10.57 -18.84 18.64
C VAL A 632 10.24 -18.56 17.16
N SER A 633 9.81 -17.33 16.85
CA SER A 633 9.61 -16.83 15.48
C SER A 633 10.37 -15.52 15.27
N GLY A 634 11.58 -15.62 14.73
CA GLY A 634 12.42 -14.49 14.33
C GLY A 634 12.19 -14.03 12.90
N ASN A 635 10.96 -14.19 12.37
CA ASN A 635 10.56 -13.90 10.99
C ASN A 635 11.32 -14.65 9.87
N TYR A 636 12.16 -15.64 10.19
CA TYR A 636 12.87 -16.48 9.22
C TYR A 636 12.12 -17.76 8.83
N CYS A 637 10.82 -17.85 9.17
CA CYS A 637 9.97 -18.99 8.76
C CYS A 637 9.77 -19.02 7.21
N THR A 638 9.17 -18.01 6.56
CA THR A 638 8.52 -16.77 7.06
C THR A 638 6.99 -16.89 6.98
N ASP A 639 6.27 -16.58 8.06
CA ASP A 639 4.82 -16.79 8.14
C ASP A 639 4.03 -15.49 7.93
N LYS A 640 3.05 -15.47 7.02
CA LYS A 640 2.12 -14.34 6.79
C LYS A 640 2.79 -13.01 6.39
N LYS A 641 4.01 -13.06 5.86
CA LYS A 641 4.74 -11.90 5.32
C LYS A 641 5.39 -12.30 3.99
N PRO A 642 5.45 -11.39 3.00
CA PRO A 642 6.16 -11.67 1.75
C PRO A 642 7.65 -11.85 2.07
N ALA A 643 8.24 -12.96 1.59
CA ALA A 643 9.64 -13.26 1.84
C ALA A 643 10.23 -14.14 0.75
N ALA A 644 11.37 -13.71 0.21
CA ALA A 644 12.11 -14.46 -0.82
C ALA A 644 12.50 -15.87 -0.37
N VAL A 645 12.74 -16.09 0.93
CA VAL A 645 13.08 -17.41 1.47
C VAL A 645 11.97 -18.45 1.20
N ASN A 646 10.70 -18.05 1.23
CA ASN A 646 9.59 -18.94 0.91
C ASN A 646 9.48 -19.20 -0.60
N TRP A 647 9.78 -18.19 -1.41
CA TRP A 647 9.81 -18.32 -2.87
C TRP A 647 10.91 -19.28 -3.33
N ILE A 648 12.12 -19.12 -2.80
CA ILE A 648 13.32 -19.84 -3.24
C ILE A 648 13.39 -21.25 -2.63
N HIS A 649 13.10 -21.39 -1.34
CA HIS A 649 13.28 -22.66 -0.62
C HIS A 649 11.96 -23.40 -0.35
N GLY A 650 10.83 -22.84 -0.79
CA GLY A 650 9.50 -23.38 -0.51
C GLY A 650 9.08 -23.25 0.96
N ARG A 651 7.78 -23.45 1.22
CA ARG A 651 7.19 -23.54 2.56
C ARG A 651 5.80 -24.16 2.51
N GLY A 652 5.54 -25.20 3.28
CA GLY A 652 4.31 -25.99 3.13
C GLY A 652 4.44 -26.90 1.91
N LYS A 653 3.47 -26.86 0.98
CA LYS A 653 3.52 -27.67 -0.24
C LYS A 653 4.07 -26.85 -1.41
N SER A 654 5.11 -27.34 -2.06
CA SER A 654 5.54 -26.83 -3.36
C SER A 654 4.86 -27.66 -4.44
N THR A 655 4.05 -27.03 -5.30
CA THR A 655 3.21 -27.73 -6.28
C THR A 655 3.39 -27.11 -7.66
N VAL A 656 3.40 -27.95 -8.69
CA VAL A 656 3.36 -27.54 -10.09
C VAL A 656 2.18 -28.21 -10.81
N CYS A 657 1.51 -27.45 -11.67
CA CYS A 657 0.47 -27.93 -12.56
C CYS A 657 0.78 -27.51 -14.00
N GLU A 658 0.38 -28.34 -14.96
CA GLU A 658 0.51 -28.07 -16.38
C GLU A 658 -0.72 -28.57 -17.16
N ALA A 659 -1.01 -27.90 -18.29
CA ALA A 659 -2.01 -28.33 -19.25
C ALA A 659 -1.66 -27.83 -20.66
N VAL A 660 -2.15 -28.53 -21.69
CA VAL A 660 -2.15 -28.07 -23.08
C VAL A 660 -3.59 -27.77 -23.48
N ILE A 661 -3.84 -26.56 -23.98
CA ILE A 661 -5.16 -26.10 -24.42
C ILE A 661 -5.18 -26.08 -25.95
N LEU A 662 -6.12 -26.82 -26.52
CA LEU A 662 -6.25 -26.93 -27.97
C LEU A 662 -6.59 -25.57 -28.60
N ALA A 663 -6.02 -25.25 -29.76
CA ALA A 663 -6.26 -23.99 -30.49
C ALA A 663 -7.75 -23.67 -30.65
N ARG A 664 -8.56 -24.68 -31.01
CA ARG A 664 -10.03 -24.56 -31.10
C ARG A 664 -10.68 -24.08 -29.79
N VAL A 665 -10.19 -24.57 -28.65
CA VAL A 665 -10.72 -24.22 -27.32
C VAL A 665 -10.28 -22.82 -26.93
N VAL A 666 -9.07 -22.40 -27.29
CA VAL A 666 -8.60 -21.02 -27.13
C VAL A 666 -9.50 -20.05 -27.90
N GLY A 667 -9.82 -20.35 -29.16
CA GLY A 667 -10.73 -19.55 -29.98
C GLY A 667 -12.17 -19.55 -29.48
N GLU A 668 -12.75 -20.74 -29.24
CA GLU A 668 -14.18 -20.89 -28.94
C GLU A 668 -14.53 -20.60 -27.48
N VAL A 669 -13.74 -21.04 -26.52
CA VAL A 669 -14.05 -20.89 -25.09
C VAL A 669 -13.40 -19.63 -24.56
N LEU A 670 -12.10 -19.44 -24.82
CA LEU A 670 -11.32 -18.32 -24.28
C LEU A 670 -11.46 -17.04 -25.10
N LYS A 671 -12.01 -17.12 -26.31
CA LYS A 671 -12.25 -15.97 -27.20
C LYS A 671 -10.97 -15.17 -27.43
N SER A 672 -9.86 -15.86 -27.62
CA SER A 672 -8.52 -15.29 -27.79
C SER A 672 -7.70 -16.14 -28.77
N SER A 673 -6.40 -15.86 -28.91
CA SER A 673 -5.43 -16.68 -29.64
C SER A 673 -4.22 -17.02 -28.75
N THR A 674 -3.56 -18.14 -29.04
CA THR A 674 -2.38 -18.61 -28.30
C THR A 674 -1.26 -17.58 -28.33
N ALA A 675 -0.97 -16.99 -29.50
CA ALA A 675 0.05 -15.95 -29.63
C ALA A 675 -0.21 -14.74 -28.71
N ALA A 676 -1.45 -14.25 -28.67
CA ALA A 676 -1.82 -13.11 -27.83
C ALA A 676 -1.73 -13.44 -26.33
N LEU A 677 -2.05 -14.67 -25.94
CA LEU A 677 -1.91 -15.13 -24.55
C LEU A 677 -0.45 -15.23 -24.11
N VAL A 678 0.41 -15.80 -24.96
CA VAL A 678 1.86 -15.90 -24.71
C VAL A 678 2.48 -14.51 -24.61
N GLU A 679 2.20 -13.62 -25.57
CA GLU A 679 2.70 -12.25 -25.58
C GLU A 679 2.28 -11.47 -24.31
N LEU A 680 1.00 -11.58 -23.93
CA LEU A 680 0.50 -10.95 -22.72
C LEU A 680 1.12 -11.56 -21.46
N ASN A 681 1.33 -12.88 -21.40
CA ASN A 681 1.96 -13.52 -20.25
C ASN A 681 3.40 -13.03 -20.04
N ILE A 682 4.18 -12.96 -21.12
CA ILE A 682 5.54 -12.42 -21.08
C ILE A 682 5.52 -10.97 -20.63
N SER A 683 4.70 -10.13 -21.29
CA SER A 683 4.69 -8.69 -21.02
C SER A 683 4.12 -8.34 -19.64
N LYS A 684 3.12 -9.07 -19.16
CA LYS A 684 2.42 -8.78 -17.90
C LYS A 684 2.99 -9.55 -16.72
N ASN A 685 2.93 -10.88 -16.76
CA ASN A 685 3.25 -11.73 -15.62
C ASN A 685 4.76 -11.85 -15.39
N LEU A 686 5.58 -11.71 -16.44
CA LEU A 686 7.04 -11.73 -16.33
C LEU A 686 7.61 -10.30 -16.29
N VAL A 687 7.61 -9.60 -17.42
CA VAL A 687 8.24 -8.26 -17.54
C VAL A 687 7.56 -7.25 -16.63
N GLY A 688 6.23 -7.15 -16.66
CA GLY A 688 5.48 -6.23 -15.79
C GLY A 688 5.75 -6.46 -14.30
N SER A 689 5.71 -7.71 -13.84
CA SER A 689 6.06 -8.06 -12.46
C SER A 689 7.53 -7.79 -12.11
N ALA A 690 8.46 -7.99 -13.05
CA ALA A 690 9.87 -7.64 -12.88
C ALA A 690 10.06 -6.12 -12.74
N MET A 691 9.40 -5.32 -13.59
CA MET A 691 9.42 -3.85 -13.50
C MET A 691 8.83 -3.34 -12.19
N ALA A 692 7.86 -4.07 -11.61
CA ALA A 692 7.27 -3.76 -10.31
C ALA A 692 8.12 -4.21 -9.11
N GLY A 693 9.26 -4.90 -9.31
CA GLY A 693 10.08 -5.44 -8.23
C GLY A 693 9.39 -6.56 -7.45
N SER A 694 8.47 -7.29 -8.09
CA SER A 694 7.73 -8.39 -7.47
C SER A 694 8.62 -9.59 -7.18
N ILE A 695 8.46 -10.21 -6.00
CA ILE A 695 9.09 -11.48 -5.64
C ILE A 695 7.99 -12.51 -5.38
N GLY A 696 7.91 -13.52 -6.24
CA GLY A 696 6.89 -14.59 -6.17
C GLY A 696 5.53 -14.23 -6.78
N GLY A 697 5.31 -12.97 -7.20
CA GLY A 697 4.08 -12.52 -7.86
C GLY A 697 4.20 -12.46 -9.38
N PHE A 698 4.61 -13.55 -10.03
CA PHE A 698 4.74 -13.65 -11.49
C PHE A 698 3.50 -14.30 -12.12
N ASN A 699 2.31 -13.79 -11.75
CA ASN A 699 1.00 -14.35 -12.09
C ASN A 699 -0.03 -13.22 -12.23
N ALA A 700 -1.25 -13.54 -12.66
CA ALA A 700 -2.32 -12.56 -12.82
C ALA A 700 -3.14 -12.36 -11.54
N HIS A 701 -3.69 -13.42 -10.97
CA HIS A 701 -4.59 -13.36 -9.81
C HIS A 701 -4.62 -14.64 -8.97
N ALA A 702 -3.49 -15.33 -8.82
CA ALA A 702 -3.42 -16.55 -7.99
C ALA A 702 -3.99 -16.32 -6.57
N ALA A 703 -3.78 -15.14 -5.99
CA ALA A 703 -4.30 -14.75 -4.69
C ALA A 703 -5.84 -14.78 -4.59
N ASN A 704 -6.57 -14.44 -5.66
CA ASN A 704 -8.04 -14.48 -5.68
C ASN A 704 -8.54 -15.92 -5.50
N ILE A 705 -7.97 -16.85 -6.28
CA ILE A 705 -8.34 -18.26 -6.25
C ILE A 705 -7.97 -18.91 -4.91
N VAL A 706 -6.72 -18.68 -4.46
CA VAL A 706 -6.22 -19.18 -3.18
C VAL A 706 -7.13 -18.72 -2.04
N THR A 707 -7.43 -17.43 -1.96
CA THR A 707 -8.27 -16.86 -0.88
C THR A 707 -9.67 -17.44 -0.91
N ALA A 708 -10.29 -17.56 -2.08
CA ALA A 708 -11.66 -18.07 -2.19
C ALA A 708 -11.77 -19.53 -1.72
N ILE A 709 -10.81 -20.38 -2.10
CA ILE A 709 -10.75 -21.77 -1.63
C ILE A 709 -10.39 -21.82 -0.14
N TYR A 710 -9.48 -20.96 0.33
CA TYR A 710 -9.01 -20.95 1.71
C TYR A 710 -10.15 -20.62 2.69
N ILE A 711 -10.96 -19.60 2.38
CA ILE A 711 -12.13 -19.25 3.20
C ILE A 711 -13.17 -20.38 3.15
N ALA A 712 -13.45 -20.94 1.97
CA ALA A 712 -14.41 -22.04 1.83
C ALA A 712 -14.00 -23.29 2.60
N CYS A 713 -12.71 -23.63 2.58
CA CYS A 713 -12.17 -24.87 3.14
C CYS A 713 -11.58 -24.72 4.55
N GLY A 714 -11.81 -23.59 5.23
CA GLY A 714 -11.38 -23.39 6.62
C GLY A 714 -9.87 -23.32 6.83
N GLN A 715 -9.14 -22.87 5.81
CA GLN A 715 -7.72 -22.57 5.89
C GLN A 715 -7.50 -21.21 6.59
N ASP A 716 -6.25 -20.81 6.77
CA ASP A 716 -5.90 -19.50 7.33
C ASP A 716 -5.77 -18.45 6.20
N PRO A 717 -6.72 -17.51 6.02
CA PRO A 717 -6.68 -16.57 4.89
C PRO A 717 -5.50 -15.60 4.96
N ALA A 718 -4.89 -15.38 6.13
CA ALA A 718 -3.70 -14.54 6.22
C ALA A 718 -2.47 -15.21 5.57
N GLN A 719 -2.50 -16.52 5.38
CA GLN A 719 -1.46 -17.27 4.68
C GLN A 719 -1.55 -17.15 3.16
N THR A 720 -2.61 -16.53 2.60
CA THR A 720 -2.64 -16.15 1.18
C THR A 720 -1.37 -15.38 0.79
N VAL A 721 -0.83 -14.54 1.69
CA VAL A 721 0.40 -13.77 1.45
C VAL A 721 1.56 -14.62 0.90
N GLY A 722 1.79 -15.81 1.47
CA GLY A 722 2.82 -16.74 0.99
C GLY A 722 2.28 -17.79 0.02
N SER A 723 1.04 -18.23 0.25
CA SER A 723 0.38 -19.28 -0.54
C SER A 723 0.02 -18.84 -1.95
N SER A 724 -0.10 -17.53 -2.21
CA SER A 724 -0.34 -16.99 -3.56
C SER A 724 0.94 -16.78 -4.38
N ASN A 725 2.11 -17.13 -3.85
CA ASN A 725 3.33 -17.16 -4.64
C ASN A 725 3.14 -18.11 -5.83
N CYS A 726 3.22 -17.56 -7.03
CA CYS A 726 2.98 -18.30 -8.27
C CYS A 726 3.76 -17.66 -9.42
N ILE A 727 4.38 -18.52 -10.24
CA ILE A 727 4.83 -18.16 -11.59
C ILE A 727 3.96 -18.88 -12.61
N THR A 728 3.40 -18.11 -13.53
CA THR A 728 2.58 -18.60 -14.65
C THR A 728 3.39 -18.48 -15.93
N LEU A 729 3.58 -19.60 -16.63
CA LEU A 729 4.29 -19.66 -17.91
C LEU A 729 3.33 -20.15 -19.00
N MET A 730 3.49 -19.58 -20.20
CA MET A 730 2.67 -19.86 -21.37
C MET A 730 3.58 -19.96 -22.60
N GLU A 731 3.39 -21.01 -23.40
CA GLU A 731 4.20 -21.28 -24.59
C GLU A 731 3.30 -21.83 -25.72
N SER A 732 3.67 -21.52 -26.96
CA SER A 732 3.09 -22.14 -28.15
C SER A 732 3.65 -23.54 -28.34
N VAL A 733 2.79 -24.53 -28.53
CA VAL A 733 3.15 -25.93 -28.77
C VAL A 733 2.29 -26.56 -29.87
N GLY A 734 2.53 -27.83 -30.15
CA GLY A 734 1.86 -28.57 -31.23
C GLY A 734 2.59 -28.47 -32.57
N THR A 735 2.11 -29.23 -33.56
CA THR A 735 2.71 -29.27 -34.91
C THR A 735 2.71 -27.93 -35.61
N ASP A 736 1.64 -27.15 -35.40
CA ASP A 736 1.41 -25.86 -36.06
C ASP A 736 1.70 -24.66 -35.13
N GLY A 737 2.11 -24.92 -33.87
CA GLY A 737 2.39 -23.87 -32.87
C GLY A 737 1.16 -23.12 -32.36
N GLU A 738 -0.05 -23.63 -32.63
CA GLU A 738 -1.32 -22.99 -32.29
C GLU A 738 -1.92 -23.45 -30.96
N ASP A 739 -1.45 -24.56 -30.39
CA ASP A 739 -1.89 -25.03 -29.08
C ASP A 739 -1.14 -24.27 -27.97
N LEU A 740 -1.82 -24.04 -26.85
CA LEU A 740 -1.25 -23.31 -25.71
C LEU A 740 -0.83 -24.28 -24.62
N TYR A 741 0.47 -24.41 -24.39
CA TYR A 741 0.96 -24.96 -23.13
C TYR A 741 0.90 -23.88 -22.05
N LEU A 742 0.35 -24.21 -20.88
CA LEU A 742 0.54 -23.39 -19.68
C LEU A 742 0.90 -24.20 -18.45
N SER A 743 1.66 -23.57 -17.57
CA SER A 743 1.98 -24.10 -16.24
C SER A 743 1.87 -23.04 -15.16
N CYS A 744 1.54 -23.49 -13.95
CA CYS A 744 1.59 -22.70 -12.73
C CYS A 744 2.46 -23.43 -11.71
N THR A 745 3.46 -22.73 -11.15
CA THR A 745 4.31 -23.27 -10.07
C THR A 745 4.14 -22.45 -8.81
N MET A 746 3.69 -23.10 -7.74
CA MET A 746 3.38 -22.50 -6.45
C MET A 746 4.26 -23.12 -5.35
N PRO A 747 5.41 -22.51 -5.00
CA PRO A 747 6.40 -23.14 -4.14
C PRO A 747 6.03 -23.14 -2.65
N SER A 748 5.03 -22.36 -2.23
CA SER A 748 4.77 -22.12 -0.81
C SER A 748 3.30 -22.18 -0.39
N LEU A 749 2.54 -23.21 -0.82
CA LEU A 749 1.15 -23.40 -0.41
C LEU A 749 1.05 -23.91 1.04
N GLU A 750 0.53 -23.05 1.92
CA GLU A 750 0.36 -23.33 3.35
C GLU A 750 -1.09 -23.73 3.62
N LEU A 751 -1.35 -25.04 3.71
CA LEU A 751 -2.71 -25.57 3.87
C LEU A 751 -2.72 -26.91 4.59
N GLY A 752 -3.89 -27.29 5.08
CA GLY A 752 -4.14 -28.57 5.73
C GLY A 752 -5.62 -28.94 5.72
N THR A 753 -5.91 -30.20 6.00
CA THR A 753 -7.27 -30.76 6.03
C THR A 753 -7.69 -31.18 7.44
N VAL A 754 -6.84 -30.89 8.44
CA VAL A 754 -7.05 -31.11 9.87
C VAL A 754 -6.59 -29.88 10.67
N GLY A 755 -7.39 -29.50 11.67
CA GLY A 755 -7.09 -28.41 12.60
C GLY A 755 -7.51 -27.03 12.10
N GLY A 756 -7.47 -26.03 12.99
CA GLY A 756 -7.92 -24.67 12.65
C GLY A 756 -9.39 -24.62 12.24
N GLY A 757 -9.71 -23.90 11.17
CA GLY A 757 -11.08 -23.74 10.67
C GLY A 757 -11.67 -24.98 9.98
N THR A 758 -10.85 -25.99 9.67
CA THR A 758 -11.28 -27.18 8.90
C THR A 758 -12.33 -28.04 9.62
N GLY A 759 -12.42 -27.93 10.95
CA GLY A 759 -13.39 -28.66 11.77
C GLY A 759 -14.76 -27.99 11.88
N LEU A 760 -14.90 -26.75 11.40
CA LEU A 760 -16.18 -26.03 11.41
C LEU A 760 -17.14 -26.65 10.38
N PRO A 761 -18.45 -26.79 10.68
CA PRO A 761 -19.36 -27.59 9.85
C PRO A 761 -19.43 -27.19 8.36
N ALA A 762 -19.46 -25.88 8.07
CA ALA A 762 -19.54 -25.40 6.68
C ALA A 762 -18.24 -25.66 5.91
N GLN A 763 -17.10 -25.40 6.54
CA GLN A 763 -15.77 -25.61 5.97
C GLN A 763 -15.46 -27.10 5.78
N HIS A 764 -15.90 -27.92 6.73
CA HIS A 764 -15.86 -29.37 6.67
C HIS A 764 -16.61 -29.90 5.43
N ALA A 765 -17.83 -29.41 5.17
CA ALA A 765 -18.62 -29.79 4.00
C ALA A 765 -17.89 -29.44 2.68
N CYS A 766 -17.24 -28.27 2.61
CA CYS A 766 -16.46 -27.88 1.43
C CYS A 766 -15.26 -28.81 1.19
N LEU A 767 -14.57 -29.25 2.25
CA LEU A 767 -13.48 -30.25 2.14
C LEU A 767 -14.01 -31.63 1.72
N GLN A 768 -15.23 -32.00 2.14
CA GLN A 768 -15.88 -33.25 1.72
C GLN A 768 -16.27 -33.23 0.24
N MET A 769 -16.69 -32.09 -0.32
CA MET A 769 -16.94 -31.94 -1.77
C MET A 769 -15.72 -32.30 -2.61
N LEU A 770 -14.52 -32.01 -2.07
CA LEU A 770 -13.24 -32.31 -2.70
C LEU A 770 -12.70 -33.72 -2.37
N GLY A 771 -13.35 -34.46 -1.46
CA GLY A 771 -12.90 -35.78 -1.02
C GLY A 771 -11.60 -35.76 -0.20
N VAL A 772 -11.26 -34.65 0.44
CA VAL A 772 -9.98 -34.46 1.16
C VAL A 772 -10.16 -34.10 2.63
N HIS A 773 -11.36 -34.19 3.19
CA HIS A 773 -11.57 -33.87 4.61
C HIS A 773 -10.80 -34.84 5.54
N GLY A 774 -10.20 -34.30 6.60
CA GLY A 774 -9.60 -35.08 7.67
C GLY A 774 -8.21 -35.61 7.35
N SER A 775 -7.72 -36.53 8.19
CA SER A 775 -6.45 -37.23 7.97
C SER A 775 -6.63 -38.42 7.04
N SER A 776 -5.62 -38.69 6.21
CA SER A 776 -5.55 -39.93 5.44
C SER A 776 -4.96 -41.04 6.29
N ASP A 777 -5.73 -42.11 6.52
CA ASP A 777 -5.31 -43.25 7.35
C ASP A 777 -4.23 -44.10 6.67
N GLN A 778 -4.28 -44.22 5.35
CA GLN A 778 -3.36 -45.05 4.57
C GLN A 778 -2.02 -44.35 4.30
N CYS A 779 -2.07 -43.03 4.04
CA CYS A 779 -0.89 -42.24 3.70
C CYS A 779 -1.00 -40.84 4.31
N PRO A 780 -0.48 -40.63 5.54
CA PRO A 780 -0.53 -39.34 6.20
C PRO A 780 -0.02 -38.19 5.31
N GLY A 781 -0.79 -37.11 5.26
CA GLY A 781 -0.51 -35.94 4.43
C GLY A 781 -1.11 -36.02 3.03
N GLU A 782 -1.69 -37.15 2.59
CA GLU A 782 -2.19 -37.29 1.22
C GLU A 782 -3.41 -36.41 0.94
N ASN A 783 -4.29 -36.22 1.91
CA ASN A 783 -5.45 -35.34 1.75
C ASN A 783 -4.98 -33.89 1.57
N SER A 784 -4.02 -33.45 2.40
CA SER A 784 -3.46 -32.11 2.28
C SER A 784 -2.62 -31.91 1.00
N ARG A 785 -1.93 -32.94 0.50
CA ARG A 785 -1.24 -32.88 -0.81
C ARG A 785 -2.24 -32.81 -1.96
N THR A 786 -3.33 -33.56 -1.88
CA THR A 786 -4.43 -33.51 -2.86
C THR A 786 -5.09 -32.13 -2.89
N LEU A 787 -5.36 -31.54 -1.72
CA LEU A 787 -5.86 -30.16 -1.64
C LEU A 787 -4.89 -29.16 -2.29
N ALA A 788 -3.58 -29.29 -2.10
CA ALA A 788 -2.59 -28.43 -2.75
C ALA A 788 -2.60 -28.54 -4.29
N ARG A 789 -2.73 -29.76 -4.81
CA ARG A 789 -2.90 -30.01 -6.26
C ARG A 789 -4.18 -29.35 -6.78
N ILE A 790 -5.31 -29.51 -6.08
CA ILE A 790 -6.58 -28.88 -6.45
C ILE A 790 -6.44 -27.35 -6.47
N VAL A 791 -5.84 -26.75 -5.43
CA VAL A 791 -5.62 -25.28 -5.39
C VAL A 791 -4.76 -24.83 -6.57
N CYS A 792 -3.64 -25.48 -6.83
CA CYS A 792 -2.74 -25.09 -7.92
C CYS A 792 -3.38 -25.27 -9.32
N ALA A 793 -4.13 -26.34 -9.53
CA ALA A 793 -4.86 -26.57 -10.78
C ALA A 793 -6.03 -25.57 -10.97
N THR A 794 -6.70 -25.19 -9.87
CA THR A 794 -7.75 -24.15 -9.93
C THR A 794 -7.15 -22.78 -10.21
N VAL A 795 -5.96 -22.48 -9.66
CA VAL A 795 -5.19 -21.28 -10.00
C VAL A 795 -4.87 -21.27 -11.49
N LEU A 796 -4.36 -22.37 -12.04
CA LEU A 796 -4.09 -22.51 -13.48
C LEU A 796 -5.34 -22.24 -14.34
N ALA A 797 -6.49 -22.79 -13.96
CA ALA A 797 -7.77 -22.50 -14.63
C ALA A 797 -8.16 -21.01 -14.54
N GLY A 798 -8.03 -20.41 -13.34
CA GLY A 798 -8.29 -18.99 -13.13
C GLY A 798 -7.37 -18.10 -13.97
N GLU A 799 -6.07 -18.37 -13.97
CA GLU A 799 -5.05 -17.65 -14.74
C GLU A 799 -5.39 -17.67 -16.24
N LEU A 800 -5.70 -18.86 -16.78
CA LEU A 800 -6.07 -19.03 -18.18
C LEU A 800 -7.25 -18.15 -18.59
N SER A 801 -8.32 -18.15 -17.79
CA SER A 801 -9.53 -17.37 -18.10
C SER A 801 -9.30 -15.86 -17.99
N LEU A 802 -8.60 -15.40 -16.94
CA LEU A 802 -8.32 -13.97 -16.75
C LEU A 802 -7.38 -13.43 -17.82
N MET A 803 -6.30 -14.15 -18.14
CA MET A 803 -5.37 -13.76 -19.20
C MET A 803 -6.07 -13.66 -20.56
N ALA A 804 -7.01 -14.57 -20.85
CA ALA A 804 -7.83 -14.50 -22.05
C ALA A 804 -8.81 -13.32 -22.05
N ALA A 805 -9.42 -13.00 -20.91
CA ALA A 805 -10.29 -11.83 -20.81
C ALA A 805 -9.51 -10.51 -20.99
N LEU A 806 -8.26 -10.46 -20.53
CA LEU A 806 -7.37 -9.32 -20.71
C LEU A 806 -6.91 -9.17 -22.16
N SER A 807 -6.45 -10.25 -22.80
CA SER A 807 -5.98 -10.20 -24.19
C SER A 807 -7.09 -9.85 -25.18
N ALA A 808 -8.33 -10.25 -24.90
CA ALA A 808 -9.50 -9.90 -25.71
C ALA A 808 -10.14 -8.54 -25.35
N GLY A 809 -9.64 -7.83 -24.33
CA GLY A 809 -10.24 -6.56 -23.87
C GLY A 809 -11.63 -6.69 -23.21
N HIS A 810 -11.99 -7.88 -22.72
CA HIS A 810 -13.31 -8.18 -22.16
C HIS A 810 -13.45 -7.93 -20.65
N LEU A 811 -12.37 -7.56 -19.96
CA LEU A 811 -12.36 -7.41 -18.50
C LEU A 811 -13.42 -6.41 -18.01
N VAL A 812 -13.43 -5.19 -18.56
CA VAL A 812 -14.33 -4.10 -18.11
C VAL A 812 -15.81 -4.46 -18.36
N LYS A 813 -16.14 -5.00 -19.53
CA LYS A 813 -17.53 -5.42 -19.85
C LYS A 813 -18.03 -6.51 -18.90
N SER A 814 -17.18 -7.48 -18.56
CA SER A 814 -17.54 -8.59 -17.67
C SER A 814 -17.79 -8.09 -16.25
N HIS A 815 -16.89 -7.27 -15.70
CA HIS A 815 -17.08 -6.68 -14.37
C HIS A 815 -18.29 -5.76 -14.29
N MET A 816 -18.59 -4.97 -15.34
CA MET A 816 -19.77 -4.12 -15.36
C MET A 816 -21.08 -4.92 -15.37
N THR A 817 -21.07 -6.14 -15.91
CA THR A 817 -22.27 -7.00 -16.02
C THR A 817 -22.55 -7.77 -14.73
N HIS A 818 -21.52 -8.28 -14.04
CA HIS A 818 -21.71 -9.16 -12.88
C HIS A 818 -21.19 -8.62 -11.54
N ASN A 819 -20.37 -7.57 -11.53
CA ASN A 819 -19.80 -6.99 -10.30
C ASN A 819 -20.44 -5.64 -9.90
N ARG A 820 -21.46 -5.18 -10.65
CA ARG A 820 -22.32 -4.04 -10.26
C ARG A 820 -23.78 -4.49 -10.23
N SER A 821 -24.44 -4.29 -9.09
CA SER A 821 -25.89 -4.52 -8.97
C SER A 821 -26.66 -3.57 -9.89
N LYS A 822 -27.41 -4.11 -10.86
CA LYS A 822 -28.41 -3.33 -11.63
C LYS A 822 -29.44 -2.65 -10.72
N ALA A 823 -29.62 -3.15 -9.49
CA ALA A 823 -30.51 -2.59 -8.47
C ALA A 823 -30.17 -1.16 -8.01
N ASN A 824 -28.96 -0.65 -8.24
CA ASN A 824 -28.58 0.74 -7.91
C ASN A 824 -28.81 1.72 -9.06
N LEU A 825 -29.30 1.26 -10.21
CA LEU A 825 -29.80 2.12 -11.27
C LEU A 825 -31.31 2.25 -11.06
N ARG A 826 -31.74 3.30 -10.35
CA ARG A 826 -33.13 3.76 -10.51
C ARG A 826 -33.30 4.08 -11.99
N GLU A 827 -34.11 3.29 -12.70
CA GLU A 827 -34.60 3.65 -14.02
C GLU A 827 -35.31 4.99 -13.87
N THR A 828 -34.66 6.06 -14.32
CA THR A 828 -35.33 7.32 -14.57
C THR A 828 -36.26 7.08 -15.75
N GLU A 829 -37.55 6.93 -15.45
CA GLU A 829 -38.59 6.98 -16.47
C GLU A 829 -38.46 8.27 -17.28
N PRO A 830 -38.56 8.22 -18.62
CA PRO A 830 -38.57 9.43 -19.44
C PRO A 830 -39.85 10.22 -19.15
N GLN A 831 -39.69 11.47 -18.71
CA GLN A 831 -40.82 12.41 -18.62
C GLN A 831 -41.43 12.66 -20.02
N PRO A 832 -42.75 12.74 -20.13
CA PRO A 832 -43.40 13.07 -21.40
C PRO A 832 -43.09 14.52 -21.79
N ASN A 833 -42.74 14.72 -23.06
CA ASN A 833 -42.61 16.04 -23.67
C ASN A 833 -43.94 16.80 -23.54
N GLU A 834 -43.97 17.84 -22.71
CA GLU A 834 -44.97 18.90 -22.86
C GLU A 834 -44.46 19.92 -23.88
N ALA A 835 -45.23 20.03 -24.96
CA ALA A 835 -45.10 21.06 -25.97
C ALA A 835 -45.76 22.34 -25.47
N SER A 836 -44.98 23.43 -25.41
CA SER A 836 -45.40 24.81 -25.69
C SER A 836 -44.21 25.75 -25.60
#